data_AF-A0A3M7KY10-F1
#
_entry.id   AF-A0A3M7KY10-F1
#
_cell.length_a   1.000
_cell.length_b   1.000
_cell.length_c   1.000
_cell.angle_alpha   90.00
_cell.angle_beta   90.00
_cell.angle_gamma   90.00
#
_symmetry.space_group_name_H-M   'P 1'
#
loop_
_entity.id
_entity.type
_entity.pdbx_description
1 polymer ?
#
loop_
_entity_poly.entity_id
_entity_poly.type
_entity_poly.pdbx_seq_one_letter_code
_entity_poly.pdbx_strand_id
1 'polypeptide(L)'
;MMEVSPALFPDHLRASLASCDVATSQTLVAIDACLKRLSDLDNVLKPVTSAISPVLGRTPSGPLLTGPQDIPKHLATIRAHRTSIGKGPAAGEAFLASLQAVHVAASSLRAALDSGAPGLSASEVKAAAALRQEGLTAARAGLAAAFRTGGSGAEAAALVQALVRAGDEQGPSTLYAEARRGPVAAGLEAAGKAEAGPPGQRVAATLRALGEIAQEESQNASDTLGAAGACQALSALVGPLIVGVKGQVRDLLGVQASLSKVADLAEVAAAARAVIPPLLTLFQLPGQQSPSPGPGPANNGGSASSPSPSLAALQQEVLGGASRTWTFLQQKGGTGSLPSPPPATAACHAAVGEAVQALRRLASLPELGGLLLAQGKTASLSATVSAVLDGLVDSLESTAKAAYPAASGLTEVHLLNCTVALTTQLQRTEGTAQLAAAWLADRKDLAARYAERYVSVAWQPALRALSSDSSQQLRGAAALPDAQRAAVKTVWTAVNAALDTFTSHPGIVESIVWQKRVREQVGAAFLPAYRAFFTKYEGVPFTKGRRSKYERYSLAEAEAAVQGMLSGAARAPLEGSPQRSGVDFTKLPLPCLLPIVDVDPAKYPVPAPWTGEFAKNTRLRQSKRLFEGQIKGSESIAVSRNGTVYLLDGSGYLKVAHGSTRQPLDITIDAQPQAYLGPGRPLGFHLDGDDDLYICNSLLGLTRLPDGARAQQLLANSVPGAAPGSFSPIAYADDLDILLGGDVVFSDASAIPPALGRAGRYDTMRSYVLTVLQGAPSGRLLRWHAGSGETSTLADGLWFPNGVALAADGSFVVVAETVTARILKHWLAGPKAGTTEILVHSLPGYPDGVSRAPDGNFWVALITDHLPVINWSVRSRSVRWALAWLSHFLPVPIKHMGAALKISPEGKVLDLLVDPDAHVIGSITSVVERDGWLYMGSLTNDFIGVLDLSKAS
;
A
#
# COMPACT_ATOMS: atom_id res chain seq x y z
N MET A 1 35.58 -9.00 -42.49
CA MET A 1 34.87 -10.17 -41.94
C MET A 1 34.24 -10.91 -43.11
N MET A 2 34.20 -12.25 -43.03
CA MET A 2 33.82 -13.18 -44.09
C MET A 2 32.53 -12.80 -44.84
N GLU A 3 32.58 -12.80 -46.18
CA GLU A 3 31.39 -12.79 -47.04
C GLU A 3 30.68 -14.14 -46.89
N VAL A 4 29.57 -14.15 -46.14
CA VAL A 4 28.63 -15.29 -46.13
C VAL A 4 27.50 -14.95 -47.07
N SER A 5 27.26 -15.82 -48.05
CA SER A 5 26.22 -15.64 -49.06
C SER A 5 24.82 -15.48 -48.43
N PRO A 6 24.04 -14.44 -48.78
CA PRO A 6 22.70 -14.16 -48.22
C PRO A 6 21.66 -15.27 -48.45
N ALA A 7 21.96 -16.23 -49.34
CA ALA A 7 21.10 -17.36 -49.66
C ALA A 7 20.94 -18.38 -48.52
N LEU A 8 21.75 -18.29 -47.46
CA LEU A 8 21.74 -19.23 -46.32
C LEU A 8 20.81 -18.83 -45.16
N PHE A 9 20.19 -17.65 -45.19
CA PHE A 9 19.35 -17.16 -44.09
C PHE A 9 17.83 -17.30 -44.37
N PRO A 10 17.01 -17.63 -43.37
CA PRO A 10 15.54 -17.62 -43.46
C PRO A 10 14.98 -16.23 -43.82
N ASP A 11 13.83 -16.18 -44.48
CA ASP A 11 13.30 -14.94 -45.09
C ASP A 11 13.06 -13.77 -44.10
N HIS A 12 12.75 -14.06 -42.83
CA HIS A 12 12.58 -13.04 -41.79
C HIS A 12 13.90 -12.36 -41.40
N LEU A 13 15.04 -13.06 -41.46
CA LEU A 13 16.37 -12.51 -41.20
C LEU A 13 16.89 -11.69 -42.38
N ARG A 14 16.50 -12.05 -43.62
CA ARG A 14 16.83 -11.28 -44.83
C ARG A 14 16.16 -9.89 -44.83
N ALA A 15 14.92 -9.80 -44.34
CA ALA A 15 14.21 -8.54 -44.18
C ALA A 15 14.86 -7.63 -43.11
N SER A 16 15.28 -8.19 -41.97
CA SER A 16 16.01 -7.44 -40.93
C SER A 16 17.38 -6.95 -41.42
N LEU A 17 18.14 -7.77 -42.15
CA LEU A 17 19.44 -7.37 -42.71
C LEU A 17 19.30 -6.25 -43.76
N ALA A 18 18.29 -6.31 -44.62
CA ALA A 18 18.00 -5.24 -45.58
C ALA A 18 17.60 -3.92 -44.88
N SER A 19 16.86 -4.00 -43.77
CA SER A 19 16.52 -2.81 -42.95
C SER A 19 17.75 -2.21 -42.26
N CYS A 20 18.72 -3.03 -41.84
CA CYS A 20 19.99 -2.59 -41.27
C CYS A 20 20.86 -1.87 -42.31
N ASP A 21 20.91 -2.32 -43.56
CA ASP A 21 21.69 -1.65 -44.62
C ASP A 21 21.13 -0.26 -44.96
N VAL A 22 19.80 -0.10 -44.94
CA VAL A 22 19.14 1.20 -45.13
C VAL A 22 19.40 2.14 -43.95
N ALA A 23 19.30 1.65 -42.71
CA ALA A 23 19.60 2.43 -41.52
C ALA A 23 21.08 2.83 -41.45
N THR A 24 21.99 1.94 -41.86
CA THR A 24 23.44 2.20 -41.91
C THR A 24 23.77 3.25 -42.98
N SER A 25 23.14 3.17 -44.15
CA SER A 25 23.29 4.18 -45.21
C SER A 25 22.74 5.56 -44.80
N GLN A 26 21.59 5.62 -44.13
CA GLN A 26 21.04 6.88 -43.61
C GLN A 26 21.92 7.49 -42.52
N THR A 27 22.51 6.65 -41.67
CA THR A 27 23.45 7.09 -40.62
C THR A 27 24.74 7.63 -41.24
N LEU A 28 25.27 6.98 -42.28
CA LEU A 28 26.46 7.46 -43.01
C LEU A 28 26.21 8.79 -43.73
N VAL A 29 25.04 8.97 -44.36
CA VAL A 29 24.64 10.24 -44.97
C VAL A 29 24.49 11.35 -43.92
N ALA A 30 23.94 11.03 -42.74
CA ALA A 30 23.85 11.98 -41.64
C ALA A 30 25.23 12.35 -41.06
N ILE A 31 26.15 11.38 -40.94
CA ILE A 31 27.53 11.62 -40.51
C ILE A 31 28.25 12.49 -41.54
N ASP A 32 28.13 12.21 -42.84
CA ASP A 32 28.78 12.99 -43.90
C ASP A 32 28.23 14.42 -43.97
N ALA A 33 26.92 14.61 -43.80
CA ALA A 33 26.30 15.92 -43.67
C ALA A 33 26.78 16.68 -42.42
N CYS A 34 27.02 15.98 -41.31
CA CYS A 34 27.53 16.57 -40.07
C CYS A 34 29.01 16.94 -40.19
N LEU A 35 29.83 16.09 -40.81
CA LEU A 35 31.23 16.36 -41.12
C LEU A 35 31.39 17.52 -42.09
N LYS A 36 30.50 17.64 -43.08
CA LYS A 36 30.47 18.76 -44.01
C LYS A 36 30.10 20.07 -43.31
N ARG A 37 29.09 20.05 -42.42
CA ARG A 37 28.76 21.21 -41.57
C ARG A 37 29.89 21.60 -40.63
N LEU A 38 30.60 20.62 -40.05
CA LEU A 38 31.78 20.86 -39.21
C LEU A 38 32.94 21.46 -40.03
N SER A 39 33.17 20.99 -41.25
CA SER A 39 34.16 21.56 -42.17
C SER A 39 33.78 22.98 -42.60
N ASP A 40 32.50 23.23 -42.89
CA ASP A 40 32.01 24.55 -43.25
C ASP A 40 32.13 25.52 -42.07
N LEU A 41 31.81 25.05 -40.86
CA LEU A 41 32.00 25.81 -39.62
C LEU A 41 33.47 26.09 -39.34
N ASP A 42 34.37 25.13 -39.54
CA ASP A 42 35.82 25.31 -39.37
C ASP A 42 36.39 26.29 -40.42
N ASN A 43 35.87 26.29 -41.65
CA ASN A 43 36.23 27.25 -42.70
C ASN A 43 35.68 28.67 -42.41
N VAL A 44 34.55 28.80 -41.72
CA VAL A 44 33.99 30.09 -41.26
C VAL A 44 34.68 30.58 -39.99
N LEU A 45 35.06 29.67 -39.09
CA LEU A 45 35.74 30.00 -37.85
C LEU A 45 37.21 30.32 -38.07
N LYS A 46 37.96 29.63 -38.95
CA LYS A 46 39.39 29.91 -39.20
C LYS A 46 39.73 31.38 -39.48
N PRO A 47 38.98 32.12 -40.33
CA PRO A 47 39.18 33.57 -40.50
C PRO A 47 38.88 34.36 -39.23
N VAL A 48 37.86 33.96 -38.47
CA VAL A 48 37.47 34.59 -37.19
C VAL A 48 38.51 34.31 -36.11
N THR A 49 38.96 33.07 -35.94
CA THR A 49 40.03 32.69 -35.01
C THR A 49 41.36 33.32 -35.41
N SER A 50 41.65 33.47 -36.70
CA SER A 50 42.82 34.20 -37.25
C SER A 50 42.74 35.70 -37.01
N ALA A 51 41.57 36.32 -37.16
CA ALA A 51 41.34 37.74 -36.89
C ALA A 51 41.28 38.07 -35.39
N ILE A 52 40.83 37.12 -34.58
CA ILE A 52 40.80 37.21 -33.12
C ILE A 52 42.14 36.78 -32.51
N SER A 53 42.97 35.96 -33.17
CA SER A 53 44.27 35.51 -32.64
C SER A 53 45.23 36.64 -32.23
N PRO A 54 45.30 37.80 -32.92
CA PRO A 54 46.05 38.97 -32.46
C PRO A 54 45.40 39.69 -31.26
N VAL A 55 44.07 39.54 -31.09
CA VAL A 55 43.26 40.16 -30.03
C VAL A 55 43.22 39.29 -28.76
N LEU A 56 43.15 37.96 -28.90
CA LEU A 56 43.23 36.94 -27.84
C LEU A 56 44.68 36.53 -27.53
N GLY A 57 45.60 36.64 -28.50
CA GLY A 57 47.05 36.49 -28.32
C GLY A 57 47.68 37.65 -27.54
N ARG A 58 46.88 38.67 -27.19
CA ARG A 58 47.08 39.42 -25.96
C ARG A 58 46.54 38.62 -24.78
N THR A 59 47.12 37.45 -24.52
CA THR A 59 47.28 37.06 -23.12
C THR A 59 47.99 38.23 -22.44
N PRO A 60 47.55 38.72 -21.27
CA PRO A 60 48.40 39.56 -20.44
C PRO A 60 49.53 38.70 -19.82
N SER A 61 50.18 37.86 -20.63
CA SER A 61 51.61 37.61 -20.58
C SER A 61 52.33 38.63 -21.48
N GLY A 62 51.81 39.87 -21.53
CA GLY A 62 52.64 41.01 -21.90
C GLY A 62 53.85 41.03 -20.96
N PRO A 63 55.05 41.37 -21.45
CA PRO A 63 56.26 41.22 -20.66
C PRO A 63 56.07 41.97 -19.34
N LEU A 64 56.27 41.26 -18.22
CA LEU A 64 56.51 41.83 -16.88
C LEU A 64 57.83 42.61 -16.92
N LEU A 65 57.89 43.66 -17.73
CA LEU A 65 59.03 44.55 -17.89
C LEU A 65 58.48 45.95 -18.14
N THR A 66 57.96 46.54 -17.06
CA THR A 66 57.81 47.99 -16.96
C THR A 66 59.01 48.47 -16.16
N GLY A 67 59.91 49.23 -16.78
CA GLY A 67 61.13 49.71 -16.12
C GLY A 67 60.84 50.59 -14.88
N PRO A 68 61.87 51.00 -14.12
CA PRO A 68 61.70 51.77 -12.89
C PRO A 68 60.85 53.06 -13.04
N GLN A 69 60.71 53.59 -14.26
CA GLN A 69 59.84 54.72 -14.61
C GLN A 69 58.33 54.49 -14.38
N ASP A 70 57.86 53.24 -14.33
CA ASP A 70 56.43 52.91 -14.21
C ASP A 70 55.98 52.67 -12.75
N ILE A 71 56.91 52.67 -11.78
CA ILE A 71 56.62 52.46 -10.35
C ILE A 71 55.58 53.48 -9.82
N PRO A 72 55.69 54.80 -10.08
CA PRO A 72 54.71 55.77 -9.60
C PRO A 72 53.31 55.53 -10.17
N LYS A 73 53.23 55.07 -11.42
CA LYS A 73 51.97 54.75 -12.11
C LYS A 73 51.28 53.56 -11.45
N HIS A 74 52.01 52.48 -11.16
CA HIS A 74 51.46 51.31 -10.48
C HIS A 74 51.02 51.62 -9.04
N LEU A 75 51.77 52.44 -8.29
CA LEU A 75 51.37 52.89 -6.95
C LEU A 75 50.12 53.78 -6.98
N ALA A 76 49.95 54.62 -8.01
CA ALA A 76 48.74 55.40 -8.23
C ALA A 76 47.52 54.50 -8.52
N THR A 77 47.70 53.47 -9.35
CA THR A 77 46.67 52.45 -9.63
C THR A 77 46.22 51.75 -8.34
N ILE A 78 47.15 51.32 -7.46
CA ILE A 78 46.81 50.70 -6.16
C ILE A 78 45.97 51.63 -5.28
N ARG A 79 46.30 52.94 -5.24
CA ARG A 79 45.53 53.92 -4.45
C ARG A 79 44.14 54.16 -5.01
N ALA A 80 44.02 54.30 -6.33
CA ALA A 80 42.75 54.60 -7.01
C ALA A 80 41.71 53.47 -6.86
N HIS A 81 42.16 52.22 -6.91
CA HIS A 81 41.26 51.06 -6.88
C HIS A 81 40.94 50.54 -5.48
N ARG A 82 41.55 51.10 -4.41
CA ARG A 82 41.32 50.66 -3.02
C ARG A 82 39.86 50.71 -2.60
N THR A 83 39.16 51.79 -2.93
CA THR A 83 37.74 51.97 -2.58
C THR A 83 36.84 50.97 -3.32
N SER A 84 37.14 50.68 -4.58
CA SER A 84 36.37 49.71 -5.38
C SER A 84 36.59 48.27 -4.91
N ILE A 85 37.80 47.90 -4.50
CA ILE A 85 38.08 46.59 -3.88
C ILE A 85 37.31 46.45 -2.56
N GLY A 86 37.28 47.49 -1.72
CA GLY A 86 36.54 47.49 -0.46
C GLY A 86 35.01 47.38 -0.59
N LYS A 87 34.44 47.76 -1.75
CA LYS A 87 33.01 47.57 -2.06
C LYS A 87 32.66 46.12 -2.43
N GLY A 88 33.65 45.29 -2.76
CA GLY A 88 33.47 43.89 -3.10
C GLY A 88 32.65 43.64 -4.38
N PRO A 89 32.18 42.39 -4.58
CA PRO A 89 31.49 41.97 -5.80
C PRO A 89 30.23 42.77 -6.14
N ALA A 90 29.57 43.40 -5.15
CA ALA A 90 28.38 44.23 -5.34
C ALA A 90 28.62 45.46 -6.23
N ALA A 91 29.87 45.83 -6.50
CA ALA A 91 30.22 46.90 -7.45
C ALA A 91 30.31 46.43 -8.92
N GLY A 92 29.98 45.16 -9.22
CA GLY A 92 29.83 44.63 -10.58
C GLY A 92 31.10 44.77 -11.43
N GLU A 93 30.95 45.27 -12.67
CA GLU A 93 32.08 45.45 -13.60
C GLU A 93 33.22 46.32 -13.04
N ALA A 94 32.89 47.32 -12.20
CA ALA A 94 33.89 48.19 -11.59
C ALA A 94 34.80 47.42 -10.60
N PHE A 95 34.27 46.39 -9.92
CA PHE A 95 35.05 45.51 -9.06
C PHE A 95 35.97 44.61 -9.88
N LEU A 96 35.46 44.00 -10.95
CA LEU A 96 36.24 43.11 -11.83
C LEU A 96 37.40 43.85 -12.49
N ALA A 97 37.16 45.06 -13.02
CA ALA A 97 38.20 45.90 -13.60
C ALA A 97 39.25 46.31 -12.55
N SER A 98 38.81 46.64 -11.34
CA SER A 98 39.70 47.00 -10.23
C SER A 98 40.56 45.82 -9.77
N LEU A 99 40.00 44.61 -9.72
CA LEU A 99 40.71 43.40 -9.34
C LEU A 99 41.84 43.07 -10.33
N GLN A 100 41.57 43.18 -11.62
CA GLN A 100 42.57 42.96 -12.67
C GLN A 100 43.66 44.04 -12.65
N ALA A 101 43.30 45.32 -12.50
CA ALA A 101 44.24 46.42 -12.43
C ALA A 101 45.18 46.31 -11.21
N VAL A 102 44.62 45.96 -10.04
CA VAL A 102 45.38 45.74 -8.80
C VAL A 102 46.29 44.51 -8.90
N HIS A 103 45.82 43.42 -9.53
CA HIS A 103 46.65 42.23 -9.75
C HIS A 103 47.89 42.55 -10.59
N VAL A 104 47.73 43.21 -11.74
CA VAL A 104 48.84 43.57 -12.64
C VAL A 104 49.81 44.53 -11.95
N ALA A 105 49.29 45.55 -11.27
CA ALA A 105 50.11 46.53 -10.56
C ALA A 105 50.91 45.88 -9.41
N ALA A 106 50.27 45.04 -8.59
CA ALA A 106 50.93 44.35 -7.48
C ALA A 106 52.00 43.35 -7.96
N SER A 107 51.71 42.58 -9.02
CA SER A 107 52.68 41.65 -9.61
C SER A 107 53.89 42.37 -10.22
N SER A 108 53.65 43.52 -10.87
CA SER A 108 54.73 44.35 -11.45
C SER A 108 55.59 45.01 -10.38
N LEU A 109 54.98 45.54 -9.31
CA LEU A 109 55.70 46.11 -8.17
C LEU A 109 56.53 45.05 -7.43
N ARG A 110 56.02 43.82 -7.33
CA ARG A 110 56.78 42.72 -6.74
C ARG A 110 58.01 42.37 -7.57
N ALA A 111 57.86 42.22 -8.88
CA ALA A 111 58.96 41.97 -9.80
C ALA A 111 60.00 43.10 -9.77
N ALA A 112 59.57 44.36 -9.70
CA ALA A 112 60.45 45.52 -9.59
C ALA A 112 61.29 45.50 -8.30
N LEU A 113 60.68 45.14 -7.16
CA LEU A 113 61.38 44.98 -5.88
C LEU A 113 62.41 43.85 -5.96
N ASP A 114 62.04 42.71 -6.52
CA ASP A 114 62.92 41.54 -6.67
C ASP A 114 64.11 41.84 -7.61
N SER A 115 63.96 42.80 -8.55
CA SER A 115 65.03 43.29 -9.44
C SER A 115 65.90 44.43 -8.87
N GLY A 116 65.63 44.89 -7.64
CA GLY A 116 66.42 45.95 -6.98
C GLY A 116 66.14 47.37 -7.48
N ALA A 117 64.94 47.66 -7.99
CA ALA A 117 64.61 48.98 -8.52
C ALA A 117 64.66 50.10 -7.46
N PRO A 118 65.36 51.23 -7.70
CA PRO A 118 65.47 52.33 -6.76
C PRO A 118 64.13 53.09 -6.61
N GLY A 119 63.80 53.49 -5.38
CA GLY A 119 62.60 54.30 -5.08
C GLY A 119 61.33 53.52 -4.71
N LEU A 120 61.39 52.19 -4.56
CA LEU A 120 60.29 51.35 -4.11
C LEU A 120 60.56 50.78 -2.71
N SER A 121 59.64 50.98 -1.76
CA SER A 121 59.77 50.43 -0.41
C SER A 121 59.12 49.05 -0.28
N ALA A 122 59.69 48.19 0.57
CA ALA A 122 59.12 46.87 0.88
C ALA A 122 57.71 46.99 1.53
N SER A 123 57.43 48.08 2.24
CA SER A 123 56.11 48.35 2.84
C SER A 123 55.03 48.65 1.79
N GLU A 124 55.36 49.35 0.71
CA GLU A 124 54.43 49.63 -0.40
C GLU A 124 54.07 48.37 -1.18
N VAL A 125 55.05 47.50 -1.46
CA VAL A 125 54.81 46.20 -2.09
C VAL A 125 53.94 45.31 -1.19
N LYS A 126 54.19 45.33 0.12
CA LYS A 126 53.36 44.61 1.10
C LYS A 126 51.92 45.13 1.13
N ALA A 127 51.72 46.44 1.04
CA ALA A 127 50.39 47.05 0.99
C ALA A 127 49.64 46.70 -0.32
N ALA A 128 50.35 46.70 -1.46
CA ALA A 128 49.78 46.28 -2.75
C ALA A 128 49.39 44.80 -2.74
N ALA A 129 50.23 43.93 -2.16
CA ALA A 129 49.94 42.51 -1.99
C ALA A 129 48.73 42.26 -1.06
N ALA A 130 48.62 43.03 0.02
CA ALA A 130 47.47 42.95 0.93
C ALA A 130 46.16 43.33 0.23
N LEU A 131 46.14 44.42 -0.55
CA LEU A 131 44.96 44.83 -1.31
C LEU A 131 44.57 43.82 -2.39
N ARG A 132 45.57 43.23 -3.08
CA ARG A 132 45.33 42.11 -4.01
C ARG A 132 44.67 40.94 -3.28
N GLN A 133 45.18 40.56 -2.11
CA GLN A 133 44.64 39.45 -1.34
C GLN A 133 43.21 39.71 -0.84
N GLU A 134 42.92 40.95 -0.42
CA GLU A 134 41.58 41.40 -0.04
C GLU A 134 40.60 41.26 -1.20
N GLY A 135 40.98 41.74 -2.40
CA GLY A 135 40.18 41.60 -3.61
C GLY A 135 39.91 40.15 -4.01
N LEU A 136 40.94 39.28 -3.95
CA LEU A 136 40.78 37.85 -4.24
C LEU A 136 39.87 37.15 -3.22
N THR A 137 39.97 37.52 -1.94
CA THR A 137 39.12 36.97 -0.88
C THR A 137 37.66 37.38 -1.10
N ALA A 138 37.41 38.65 -1.43
CA ALA A 138 36.07 39.16 -1.74
C ALA A 138 35.49 38.49 -3.00
N ALA A 139 36.31 38.27 -4.03
CA ALA A 139 35.90 37.57 -5.26
C ALA A 139 35.52 36.11 -4.98
N ARG A 140 36.32 35.38 -4.19
CA ARG A 140 36.02 33.99 -3.77
C ARG A 140 34.73 33.91 -2.94
N ALA A 141 34.51 34.87 -2.03
CA ALA A 141 33.29 34.93 -1.22
C ALA A 141 32.03 35.19 -2.07
N GLY A 142 32.12 36.10 -3.05
CA GLY A 142 31.04 36.35 -4.01
C GLY A 142 30.75 35.13 -4.88
N LEU A 143 31.80 34.48 -5.39
CA LEU A 143 31.66 33.28 -6.21
C LEU A 143 31.04 32.11 -5.42
N ALA A 144 31.47 31.88 -4.18
CA ALA A 144 30.87 30.88 -3.30
C ALA A 144 29.38 31.17 -3.01
N ALA A 145 29.00 32.45 -2.88
CA ALA A 145 27.60 32.82 -2.69
C ALA A 145 26.76 32.52 -3.95
N ALA A 146 27.26 32.84 -5.14
CA ALA A 146 26.60 32.52 -6.40
C ALA A 146 26.39 30.99 -6.56
N PHE A 147 27.43 30.19 -6.31
CA PHE A 147 27.38 28.73 -6.41
C PHE A 147 26.41 28.10 -5.40
N ARG A 148 26.28 28.63 -4.18
CA ARG A 148 25.30 28.11 -3.20
C ARG A 148 23.87 28.10 -3.73
N THR A 149 23.51 29.10 -4.51
CA THR A 149 22.16 29.25 -5.08
C THR A 149 21.97 28.59 -6.45
N GLY A 150 23.00 27.88 -6.97
CA GLY A 150 22.95 27.27 -8.31
C GLY A 150 23.08 28.29 -9.44
N GLY A 151 23.59 29.49 -9.17
CA GLY A 151 23.69 30.55 -10.17
C GLY A 151 24.72 30.24 -11.25
N SER A 152 24.26 29.77 -12.41
CA SER A 152 24.97 29.88 -13.68
C SER A 152 24.65 31.25 -14.29
N GLY A 153 25.67 32.07 -14.54
CA GLY A 153 25.45 33.44 -15.00
C GLY A 153 26.73 34.16 -15.38
N ALA A 154 26.58 35.18 -16.23
CA ALA A 154 27.69 35.97 -16.77
C ALA A 154 28.60 36.57 -15.67
N GLU A 155 28.02 36.94 -14.53
CA GLU A 155 28.76 37.49 -13.39
C GLU A 155 29.65 36.45 -12.68
N ALA A 156 29.14 35.23 -12.48
CA ALA A 156 29.91 34.13 -11.91
C ALA A 156 31.04 33.71 -12.87
N ALA A 157 30.76 33.61 -14.17
CA ALA A 157 31.76 33.34 -15.19
C ALA A 157 32.85 34.42 -15.25
N ALA A 158 32.47 35.70 -15.08
CA ALA A 158 33.42 36.81 -15.05
C ALA A 158 34.30 36.79 -13.79
N LEU A 159 33.76 36.41 -12.62
CA LEU A 159 34.53 36.20 -11.40
C LEU A 159 35.52 35.03 -11.53
N VAL A 160 35.10 33.91 -12.13
CA VAL A 160 35.98 32.77 -12.44
C VAL A 160 37.14 33.21 -13.31
N GLN A 161 36.86 33.92 -14.41
CA GLN A 161 37.91 34.43 -15.30
C GLN A 161 38.87 35.38 -14.57
N ALA A 162 38.37 36.24 -13.68
CA ALA A 162 39.20 37.16 -12.91
C ALA A 162 40.12 36.43 -11.92
N LEU A 163 39.62 35.36 -11.27
CA LEU A 163 40.42 34.51 -10.39
C LEU A 163 41.50 33.73 -11.14
N VAL A 164 41.14 33.12 -12.28
CA VAL A 164 42.09 32.38 -13.13
C VAL A 164 43.21 33.31 -13.63
N ARG A 165 42.86 34.52 -14.12
CA ARG A 165 43.86 35.52 -14.54
C ARG A 165 44.74 36.00 -13.40
N ALA A 166 44.28 35.90 -12.15
CA ALA A 166 45.05 36.26 -10.97
C ALA A 166 45.96 35.13 -10.44
N GLY A 167 46.00 33.98 -11.12
CA GLY A 167 46.80 32.80 -10.80
C GLY A 167 46.08 31.75 -9.95
N ASP A 168 44.77 31.83 -9.79
CA ASP A 168 43.96 30.87 -9.00
C ASP A 168 43.23 29.87 -9.93
N GLU A 169 43.99 29.00 -10.59
CA GLU A 169 43.46 28.09 -11.63
C GLU A 169 42.56 26.97 -11.08
N GLN A 170 42.84 26.46 -9.88
CA GLN A 170 42.07 25.36 -9.27
C GLN A 170 41.06 25.83 -8.20
N GLY A 171 41.19 27.05 -7.69
CA GLY A 171 40.31 27.60 -6.66
C GLY A 171 38.82 27.61 -7.02
N PRO A 172 38.42 28.01 -8.25
CA PRO A 172 37.01 28.05 -8.63
C PRO A 172 36.32 26.68 -8.60
N SER A 173 37.00 25.61 -9.05
CA SER A 173 36.45 24.24 -9.07
C SER A 173 36.27 23.68 -7.66
N THR A 174 37.21 23.94 -6.75
CA THR A 174 37.10 23.50 -5.34
C THR A 174 36.04 24.29 -4.59
N LEU A 175 35.95 25.61 -4.82
CA LEU A 175 34.90 26.49 -4.28
C LEU A 175 33.50 26.05 -4.71
N TYR A 176 33.33 25.65 -5.97
CA TYR A 176 32.06 25.09 -6.46
C TYR A 176 31.65 23.85 -5.67
N ALA A 177 32.57 22.88 -5.55
CA ALA A 177 32.32 21.64 -4.83
C ALA A 177 31.98 21.88 -3.35
N GLU A 178 32.67 22.79 -2.68
CA GLU A 178 32.38 23.16 -1.28
C GLU A 178 31.01 23.84 -1.13
N ALA A 179 30.68 24.77 -2.03
CA ALA A 179 29.41 25.50 -1.99
C ALA A 179 28.19 24.61 -2.26
N ARG A 180 28.31 23.63 -3.17
CA ARG A 180 27.23 22.70 -3.55
C ARG A 180 27.09 21.50 -2.63
N ARG A 181 28.12 21.14 -1.85
CA ARG A 181 28.11 19.93 -1.00
C ARG A 181 26.91 19.86 -0.05
N GLY A 182 26.59 20.96 0.64
CA GLY A 182 25.47 21.02 1.60
C GLY A 182 24.10 20.79 0.94
N PRO A 183 23.70 21.62 -0.04
CA PRO A 183 22.45 21.46 -0.77
C PRO A 183 22.29 20.08 -1.42
N VAL A 184 23.36 19.57 -2.07
CA VAL A 184 23.33 18.26 -2.73
C VAL A 184 23.18 17.12 -1.71
N ALA A 185 23.90 17.16 -0.58
CA ALA A 185 23.76 16.15 0.46
C ALA A 185 22.34 16.13 1.06
N ALA A 186 21.73 17.29 1.29
CA ALA A 186 20.36 17.39 1.77
C ALA A 186 19.34 16.85 0.75
N GLY A 187 19.55 17.10 -0.55
CA GLY A 187 18.73 16.54 -1.63
C GLY A 187 18.79 15.01 -1.69
N LEU A 188 19.98 14.44 -1.53
CA LEU A 188 20.18 12.98 -1.48
C LEU A 188 19.49 12.34 -0.26
N GLU A 189 19.60 12.98 0.90
CA GLU A 189 18.92 12.50 2.11
C GLU A 189 17.40 12.56 1.98
N ALA A 190 16.87 13.64 1.37
CA ALA A 190 15.45 13.79 1.10
C ALA A 190 14.94 12.73 0.11
N ALA A 191 15.68 12.43 -0.96
CA ALA A 191 15.34 11.39 -1.93
C ALA A 191 15.25 10.00 -1.28
N GLY A 192 16.19 9.66 -0.39
CA GLY A 192 16.15 8.41 0.36
C GLY A 192 14.98 8.31 1.36
N LYS A 193 14.54 9.44 1.94
CA LYS A 193 13.41 9.51 2.89
C LYS A 193 12.04 9.54 2.20
N ALA A 194 11.96 10.10 1.00
CA ALA A 194 10.73 10.18 0.21
C ALA A 194 10.29 8.80 -0.33
N GLU A 195 11.24 7.89 -0.54
CA GLU A 195 10.93 6.53 -1.00
C GLU A 195 10.29 5.70 0.14
N ALA A 196 8.97 5.56 0.08
CA ALA A 196 8.20 4.67 0.94
C ALA A 196 8.43 3.21 0.50
N GLY A 197 9.39 2.53 1.12
CA GLY A 197 9.72 1.15 0.75
C GLY A 197 10.79 0.51 1.64
N PRO A 198 11.14 -0.77 1.39
CA PRO A 198 12.20 -1.49 2.12
C PRO A 198 13.57 -0.80 2.04
N PRO A 199 14.51 -1.13 2.95
CA PRO A 199 15.84 -0.52 3.00
C PRO A 199 16.58 -0.51 1.65
N GLY A 200 16.47 -1.57 0.84
CA GLY A 200 17.08 -1.64 -0.49
C GLY A 200 16.57 -0.58 -1.47
N GLN A 201 15.26 -0.33 -1.49
CA GLN A 201 14.64 0.67 -2.37
C GLN A 201 15.09 2.09 -2.03
N ARG A 202 15.22 2.41 -0.73
CA ARG A 202 15.70 3.72 -0.27
C ARG A 202 17.16 3.97 -0.69
N VAL A 203 18.01 2.95 -0.58
CA VAL A 203 19.41 3.04 -1.02
C VAL A 203 19.49 3.12 -2.56
N ALA A 204 18.66 2.36 -3.27
CA ALA A 204 18.56 2.42 -4.73
C ALA A 204 18.05 3.79 -5.22
N ALA A 205 17.09 4.41 -4.52
CA ALA A 205 16.59 5.75 -4.80
C ALA A 205 17.66 6.81 -4.56
N THR A 206 18.40 6.70 -3.44
CA THR A 206 19.56 7.58 -3.15
C THR A 206 20.62 7.48 -4.25
N LEU A 207 20.90 6.27 -4.75
CA LEU A 207 21.81 6.04 -5.89
C LEU A 207 21.30 6.68 -7.19
N ARG A 208 20.00 6.54 -7.52
CA ARG A 208 19.40 7.18 -8.70
C ARG A 208 19.49 8.70 -8.62
N ALA A 209 19.11 9.27 -7.47
CA ALA A 209 19.22 10.71 -7.22
C ALA A 209 20.66 11.22 -7.32
N LEU A 210 21.65 10.42 -6.89
CA LEU A 210 23.07 10.77 -7.09
C LEU A 210 23.44 10.88 -8.57
N GLY A 211 22.92 9.99 -9.41
CA GLY A 211 23.11 10.04 -10.86
C GLY A 211 22.51 11.30 -11.48
N GLU A 212 21.25 11.57 -11.18
CA GLU A 212 20.49 12.71 -11.70
C GLU A 212 21.11 14.05 -11.27
N ILE A 213 21.39 14.20 -9.96
CA ILE A 213 21.99 15.42 -9.43
C ILE A 213 23.41 15.62 -9.98
N ALA A 214 24.22 14.57 -10.10
CA ALA A 214 25.55 14.70 -10.68
C ALA A 214 25.50 15.13 -12.15
N GLN A 215 24.49 14.70 -12.90
CA GLN A 215 24.29 15.13 -14.29
C GLN A 215 23.88 16.61 -14.37
N GLU A 216 22.96 17.05 -13.51
CA GLU A 216 22.54 18.45 -13.42
C GLU A 216 23.71 19.36 -12.99
N GLU A 217 24.45 18.96 -11.95
CA GLU A 217 25.63 19.68 -11.47
C GLU A 217 26.76 19.73 -12.50
N SER A 218 26.88 18.68 -13.34
CA SER A 218 27.82 18.68 -14.47
C SER A 218 27.53 19.83 -15.43
N GLN A 219 26.26 19.99 -15.79
CA GLN A 219 25.83 21.02 -16.71
C GLN A 219 26.02 22.41 -16.11
N ASN A 220 25.55 22.61 -14.86
CA ASN A 220 25.66 23.88 -14.15
C ASN A 220 27.13 24.31 -13.96
N ALA A 221 28.01 23.36 -13.62
CA ALA A 221 29.44 23.63 -13.50
C ALA A 221 30.08 23.92 -14.88
N SER A 222 29.67 23.21 -15.95
CA SER A 222 30.20 23.42 -17.30
C SER A 222 29.89 24.82 -17.83
N ASP A 223 28.69 25.34 -17.57
CA ASP A 223 28.26 26.67 -18.00
C ASP A 223 29.10 27.81 -17.38
N THR A 224 29.74 27.56 -16.23
CA THR A 224 30.46 28.60 -15.47
C THR A 224 31.98 28.38 -15.41
N LEU A 225 32.44 27.13 -15.34
CA LEU A 225 33.85 26.73 -15.20
C LEU A 225 34.45 26.15 -16.49
N GLY A 226 33.62 25.86 -17.50
CA GLY A 226 34.01 25.09 -18.68
C GLY A 226 34.19 23.60 -18.38
N ALA A 227 34.31 22.78 -19.43
CA ALA A 227 34.32 21.32 -19.32
C ALA A 227 35.40 20.75 -18.39
N ALA A 228 36.62 21.33 -18.42
CA ALA A 228 37.73 20.87 -17.58
C ALA A 228 37.51 21.22 -16.09
N GLY A 229 37.01 22.41 -15.80
CA GLY A 229 36.67 22.84 -14.44
C GLY A 229 35.47 22.09 -13.87
N ALA A 230 34.47 21.80 -14.71
CA ALA A 230 33.31 20.99 -14.34
C ALA A 230 33.70 19.57 -13.92
N CYS A 231 34.58 18.91 -14.68
CA CYS A 231 35.09 17.58 -14.34
C CYS A 231 35.81 17.55 -12.98
N GLN A 232 36.61 18.59 -12.68
CA GLN A 232 37.31 18.72 -11.40
C GLN A 232 36.34 19.01 -10.25
N ALA A 233 35.39 19.93 -10.45
CA ALA A 233 34.38 20.30 -9.47
C ALA A 233 33.48 19.11 -9.11
N LEU A 234 33.00 18.37 -10.12
CA LEU A 234 32.23 17.15 -9.93
C LEU A 234 33.01 16.08 -9.17
N SER A 235 34.28 15.88 -9.52
CA SER A 235 35.11 14.88 -8.83
C SER A 235 35.24 15.19 -7.33
N ALA A 236 35.41 16.46 -6.98
CA ALA A 236 35.50 16.94 -5.60
C ALA A 236 34.15 16.96 -4.85
N LEU A 237 33.04 17.11 -5.57
CA LEU A 237 31.67 17.12 -5.03
C LEU A 237 31.17 15.69 -4.76
N VAL A 238 31.27 14.80 -5.75
CA VAL A 238 30.66 13.46 -5.72
C VAL A 238 31.48 12.46 -4.89
N GLY A 239 32.81 12.60 -4.85
CA GLY A 239 33.71 11.71 -4.12
C GLY A 239 33.29 11.45 -2.65
N PRO A 240 33.09 12.50 -1.83
CA PRO A 240 32.63 12.36 -0.45
C PRO A 240 31.21 11.78 -0.32
N LEU A 241 30.31 12.07 -1.28
CA LEU A 241 28.91 11.60 -1.25
C LEU A 241 28.82 10.09 -1.50
N ILE A 242 29.70 9.54 -2.34
CA ILE A 242 29.83 8.08 -2.56
C ILE A 242 30.16 7.35 -1.25
N VAL A 243 30.92 7.97 -0.34
CA VAL A 243 31.25 7.36 0.96
C VAL A 243 30.00 7.20 1.81
N GLY A 244 29.07 8.17 1.78
CA GLY A 244 27.77 8.06 2.46
C GLY A 244 26.93 6.90 1.92
N VAL A 245 26.83 6.79 0.58
CA VAL A 245 26.12 5.68 -0.08
C VAL A 245 26.76 4.33 0.25
N LYS A 246 28.10 4.24 0.27
CA LYS A 246 28.82 3.04 0.72
C LYS A 246 28.49 2.66 2.17
N GLY A 247 28.35 3.65 3.05
CA GLY A 247 27.90 3.43 4.43
C GLY A 247 26.54 2.73 4.48
N GLN A 248 25.57 3.26 3.75
CA GLN A 248 24.22 2.66 3.66
C GLN A 248 24.24 1.24 3.09
N VAL A 249 25.06 0.97 2.07
CA VAL A 249 25.24 -0.40 1.53
C VAL A 249 25.87 -1.32 2.57
N ARG A 250 26.84 -0.85 3.36
CA ARG A 250 27.46 -1.65 4.42
C ARG A 250 26.46 -1.98 5.52
N ASP A 251 25.56 -1.06 5.86
CA ASP A 251 24.48 -1.31 6.82
C ASP A 251 23.55 -2.44 6.33
N LEU A 252 23.19 -2.44 5.04
CA LEU A 252 22.44 -3.54 4.42
C LEU A 252 23.20 -4.87 4.47
N LEU A 253 24.52 -4.84 4.25
CA LEU A 253 25.37 -6.03 4.32
C LEU A 253 25.49 -6.58 5.75
N GLY A 254 25.35 -5.74 6.78
CA GLY A 254 25.38 -6.11 8.19
C GLY A 254 24.14 -6.84 8.70
N VAL A 255 23.01 -6.76 7.97
CA VAL A 255 21.76 -7.48 8.30
C VAL A 255 21.97 -9.00 8.18
N GLN A 256 21.26 -9.81 8.98
CA GLN A 256 21.28 -11.27 8.83
C GLN A 256 20.83 -11.71 7.43
N ALA A 257 21.30 -12.88 6.98
CA ALA A 257 21.00 -13.39 5.64
C ALA A 257 19.54 -13.85 5.54
N SER A 258 18.75 -13.19 4.69
CA SER A 258 17.34 -13.49 4.41
C SER A 258 17.02 -13.29 2.92
N LEU A 259 15.86 -13.76 2.48
CA LEU A 259 15.39 -13.53 1.10
C LEU A 259 15.12 -12.03 0.85
N SER A 260 14.62 -11.33 1.86
CA SER A 260 14.41 -9.87 1.84
C SER A 260 15.73 -9.12 1.63
N LYS A 261 16.82 -9.55 2.29
CA LYS A 261 18.17 -8.98 2.08
C LYS A 261 18.69 -9.21 0.67
N VAL A 262 18.44 -10.37 0.07
CA VAL A 262 18.82 -10.62 -1.33
C VAL A 262 18.07 -9.67 -2.26
N ALA A 263 16.75 -9.51 -2.07
CA ALA A 263 15.95 -8.58 -2.86
C ALA A 263 16.46 -7.14 -2.72
N ASP A 264 16.74 -6.70 -1.49
CA ASP A 264 17.30 -5.37 -1.21
C ASP A 264 18.64 -5.15 -1.93
N LEU A 265 19.58 -6.11 -1.83
CA LEU A 265 20.89 -6.01 -2.48
C LEU A 265 20.79 -6.06 -4.01
N ALA A 266 19.82 -6.79 -4.55
CA ALA A 266 19.63 -6.90 -5.99
C ALA A 266 19.05 -5.62 -6.61
N GLU A 267 18.14 -4.94 -5.92
CA GLU A 267 17.64 -3.63 -6.33
C GLU A 267 18.75 -2.57 -6.32
N VAL A 268 19.57 -2.57 -5.26
CA VAL A 268 20.76 -1.69 -5.18
C VAL A 268 21.75 -2.02 -6.30
N ALA A 269 21.94 -3.30 -6.64
CA ALA A 269 22.80 -3.73 -7.74
C ALA A 269 22.29 -3.23 -9.10
N ALA A 270 20.99 -3.31 -9.35
CA ALA A 270 20.36 -2.81 -10.56
C ALA A 270 20.52 -1.28 -10.69
N ALA A 271 20.24 -0.54 -9.61
CA ALA A 271 20.44 0.90 -9.57
C ALA A 271 21.92 1.28 -9.79
N ALA A 272 22.85 0.59 -9.13
CA ALA A 272 24.28 0.80 -9.31
C ALA A 272 24.72 0.55 -10.76
N ARG A 273 24.20 -0.50 -11.42
CA ARG A 273 24.50 -0.80 -12.82
C ARG A 273 23.97 0.27 -13.78
N ALA A 274 22.81 0.85 -13.50
CA ALA A 274 22.24 1.92 -14.30
C ALA A 274 22.97 3.26 -14.13
N VAL A 275 23.39 3.58 -12.90
CA VAL A 275 23.91 4.91 -12.54
C VAL A 275 25.43 5.03 -12.68
N ILE A 276 26.19 3.99 -12.35
CA ILE A 276 27.66 4.06 -12.31
C ILE A 276 28.29 4.32 -13.69
N PRO A 277 27.87 3.67 -14.79
CA PRO A 277 28.51 3.91 -16.09
C PRO A 277 28.33 5.35 -16.59
N PRO A 278 27.13 5.98 -16.57
CA PRO A 278 26.99 7.40 -16.88
C PRO A 278 27.84 8.30 -15.97
N LEU A 279 27.89 8.04 -14.66
CA LEU A 279 28.73 8.83 -13.75
C LEU A 279 30.22 8.74 -14.11
N LEU A 280 30.72 7.56 -14.49
CA LEU A 280 32.11 7.39 -14.92
C LEU A 280 32.42 8.19 -16.18
N THR A 281 31.46 8.37 -17.08
CA THR A 281 31.65 9.22 -18.27
C THR A 281 31.75 10.71 -17.92
N LEU A 282 31.04 11.17 -16.88
CA LEU A 282 31.13 12.56 -16.42
C LEU A 282 32.48 12.91 -15.77
N PHE A 283 33.22 11.90 -15.28
CA PHE A 283 34.57 12.09 -14.72
C PHE A 283 35.69 11.99 -15.75
N GLN A 284 35.38 11.82 -17.03
CA GLN A 284 36.38 11.75 -18.11
C GLN A 284 36.44 13.07 -18.88
N LEU A 285 37.66 13.63 -19.04
CA LEU A 285 37.89 14.81 -19.88
C LEU A 285 37.76 14.44 -21.37
N PRO A 286 37.18 15.31 -22.22
CA PRO A 286 37.26 15.14 -23.67
C PRO A 286 38.72 15.16 -24.12
N GLY A 287 39.26 14.02 -24.58
CA GLY A 287 40.60 13.90 -25.17
C GLY A 287 41.63 13.06 -24.39
N GLN A 288 41.31 12.53 -23.21
CA GLN A 288 42.16 11.55 -22.52
C GLN A 288 41.82 10.13 -22.98
N GLN A 289 42.32 9.73 -24.16
CA GLN A 289 42.49 8.30 -24.46
C GLN A 289 43.67 7.79 -23.63
N SER A 290 43.44 6.77 -22.81
CA SER A 290 44.46 6.11 -21.99
C SER A 290 45.67 5.67 -22.82
N PRO A 291 46.92 6.08 -22.50
CA PRO A 291 48.08 5.35 -22.96
C PRO A 291 48.26 4.09 -22.09
N SER A 292 48.67 3.01 -22.75
CA SER A 292 48.97 1.68 -22.20
C SER A 292 49.82 1.72 -20.92
N PRO A 293 49.66 0.77 -19.98
CA PRO A 293 50.34 0.82 -18.69
C PRO A 293 51.82 0.44 -18.85
N GLY A 294 52.72 1.41 -18.63
CA GLY A 294 54.15 1.18 -18.38
C GLY A 294 54.45 1.23 -16.87
N PRO A 295 55.43 0.47 -16.36
CA PRO A 295 55.70 0.39 -14.93
C PRO A 295 56.62 1.54 -14.48
N GLY A 296 56.17 2.33 -13.51
CA GLY A 296 56.98 3.36 -12.84
C GLY A 296 56.45 3.62 -11.43
N PRO A 297 57.32 3.82 -10.42
CA PRO A 297 56.93 3.71 -9.03
C PRO A 297 56.20 4.96 -8.52
N ALA A 298 55.24 4.71 -7.64
CA ALA A 298 54.43 5.69 -6.94
C ALA A 298 55.29 6.63 -6.09
N ASN A 299 54.98 7.93 -6.15
CA ASN A 299 55.48 8.89 -5.17
C ASN A 299 54.31 9.61 -4.48
N ASN A 300 54.39 9.64 -3.16
CA ASN A 300 53.37 10.11 -2.23
C ASN A 300 53.31 11.63 -2.18
N GLY A 301 52.16 12.20 -2.54
CA GLY A 301 51.75 13.58 -2.26
C GLY A 301 50.23 13.64 -2.41
N GLY A 302 49.53 14.03 -1.35
CA GLY A 302 48.08 13.85 -1.16
C GLY A 302 47.24 14.12 -2.41
N SER A 303 46.85 13.06 -3.11
CA SER A 303 45.92 13.12 -4.23
C SER A 303 44.54 12.70 -3.72
N ALA A 304 43.56 13.58 -3.90
CA ALA A 304 42.16 13.19 -3.81
C ALA A 304 41.97 12.01 -4.77
N SER A 305 41.69 10.83 -4.23
CA SER A 305 41.45 9.64 -5.02
C SER A 305 40.30 9.93 -5.98
N SER A 306 40.52 9.70 -7.27
CA SER A 306 39.47 9.80 -8.28
C SER A 306 38.23 9.02 -7.81
N PRO A 307 37.00 9.54 -7.99
CA PRO A 307 35.78 8.81 -7.63
C PRO A 307 35.61 7.49 -8.40
N SER A 308 36.30 7.30 -9.53
CA SER A 308 36.23 6.11 -10.39
C SER A 308 36.54 4.78 -9.68
N PRO A 309 37.69 4.61 -8.98
CA PRO A 309 37.95 3.40 -8.18
C PRO A 309 36.96 3.21 -7.01
N SER A 310 36.41 4.29 -6.45
CA SER A 310 35.40 4.20 -5.40
C SER A 310 34.06 3.68 -5.91
N LEU A 311 33.62 4.09 -7.10
CA LEU A 311 32.41 3.60 -7.77
C LEU A 311 32.55 2.14 -8.20
N ALA A 312 33.69 1.77 -8.79
CA ALA A 312 33.97 0.38 -9.13
C ALA A 312 33.98 -0.54 -7.89
N ALA A 313 34.55 -0.07 -6.78
CA ALA A 313 34.52 -0.79 -5.51
C ALA A 313 33.10 -0.92 -4.94
N LEU A 314 32.26 0.11 -5.03
CA LEU A 314 30.86 0.06 -4.61
C LEU A 314 30.09 -1.00 -5.41
N GLN A 315 30.27 -1.03 -6.73
CA GLN A 315 29.64 -2.04 -7.59
C GLN A 315 30.05 -3.47 -7.20
N GLN A 316 31.33 -3.70 -6.93
CA GLN A 316 31.85 -5.00 -6.49
C GLN A 316 31.37 -5.39 -5.09
N GLU A 317 31.25 -4.43 -4.17
CA GLU A 317 30.79 -4.66 -2.79
C GLU A 317 29.32 -5.08 -2.76
N VAL A 318 28.46 -4.42 -3.54
CA VAL A 318 27.03 -4.76 -3.70
C VAL A 318 26.86 -6.14 -4.35
N LEU A 319 27.50 -6.38 -5.50
CA LEU A 319 27.39 -7.65 -6.23
C LEU A 319 27.98 -8.83 -5.45
N GLY A 320 29.15 -8.64 -4.84
CA GLY A 320 29.78 -9.64 -3.99
C GLY A 320 28.94 -9.94 -2.74
N GLY A 321 28.31 -8.92 -2.15
CA GLY A 321 27.41 -9.06 -1.02
C GLY A 321 26.14 -9.85 -1.34
N ALA A 322 25.48 -9.52 -2.45
CA ALA A 322 24.32 -10.26 -2.95
C ALA A 322 24.68 -11.74 -3.20
N SER A 323 25.80 -11.97 -3.87
CA SER A 323 26.30 -13.31 -4.21
C SER A 323 26.66 -14.16 -2.98
N ARG A 324 27.30 -13.56 -1.95
CA ARG A 324 27.60 -14.23 -0.68
C ARG A 324 26.35 -14.57 0.12
N THR A 325 25.41 -13.63 0.21
CA THR A 325 24.12 -13.84 0.88
C THR A 325 23.32 -14.94 0.18
N TRP A 326 23.33 -14.94 -1.16
CA TRP A 326 22.72 -15.97 -1.99
C TRP A 326 23.29 -17.37 -1.75
N THR A 327 24.62 -17.51 -1.71
CA THR A 327 25.27 -18.79 -1.43
C THR A 327 25.07 -19.26 0.00
N PHE A 328 25.02 -18.34 0.96
CA PHE A 328 24.71 -18.69 2.35
C PHE A 328 23.32 -19.32 2.47
N LEU A 329 22.32 -18.77 1.79
CA LEU A 329 20.95 -19.33 1.77
C LEU A 329 20.89 -20.70 1.09
N GLN A 330 21.66 -20.91 0.01
CA GLN A 330 21.81 -22.22 -0.65
C GLN A 330 22.41 -23.28 0.28
N GLN A 331 23.48 -22.95 1.01
CA GLN A 331 24.19 -23.91 1.86
C GLN A 331 23.44 -24.25 3.15
N LYS A 332 22.60 -23.33 3.66
CA LYS A 332 21.80 -23.51 4.88
C LYS A 332 20.38 -24.02 4.63
N GLY A 333 20.00 -24.33 3.37
CA GLY A 333 18.65 -24.77 3.03
C GLY A 333 17.56 -23.81 3.50
N GLY A 334 17.78 -22.49 3.36
CA GLY A 334 16.81 -21.48 3.81
C GLY A 334 16.67 -21.28 5.33
N THR A 335 17.41 -21.99 6.18
CA THR A 335 17.33 -21.88 7.66
C THR A 335 18.02 -20.65 8.28
N GLY A 336 18.27 -19.61 7.48
CA GLY A 336 18.73 -18.30 7.97
C GLY A 336 17.62 -17.61 8.75
N SER A 337 17.40 -18.06 9.99
CA SER A 337 16.55 -17.49 11.03
C SER A 337 15.33 -16.72 10.51
N LEU A 338 14.35 -17.45 9.98
CA LEU A 338 12.97 -16.97 10.11
C LEU A 338 12.67 -16.86 11.62
N PRO A 339 12.11 -15.73 12.10
CA PRO A 339 11.79 -15.57 13.50
C PRO A 339 10.86 -16.73 13.92
N SER A 340 11.23 -17.46 14.98
CA SER A 340 10.42 -18.54 15.52
C SER A 340 8.97 -18.04 15.72
N PRO A 341 7.99 -18.52 14.94
CA PRO A 341 6.64 -17.99 15.03
C PRO A 341 5.98 -18.52 16.31
N PRO A 342 5.18 -17.70 17.02
CA PRO A 342 4.22 -18.22 17.99
C PRO A 342 3.17 -19.09 17.27
N PRO A 343 2.40 -19.93 18.00
CA PRO A 343 1.50 -20.95 17.43
C PRO A 343 0.23 -20.38 16.74
N ALA A 344 0.27 -19.15 16.22
CA ALA A 344 -0.86 -18.46 15.63
C ALA A 344 -0.72 -18.36 14.09
N THR A 345 -1.80 -18.68 13.37
CA THR A 345 -1.92 -18.65 11.91
C THR A 345 -1.46 -17.31 11.30
N ALA A 346 -1.66 -16.19 12.00
CA ALA A 346 -1.26 -14.85 11.55
C ALA A 346 0.26 -14.66 11.38
N ALA A 347 1.09 -15.27 12.24
CA ALA A 347 2.54 -15.17 12.13
C ALA A 347 3.09 -15.99 10.94
N CYS A 348 2.46 -17.14 10.64
CA CYS A 348 2.80 -17.92 9.46
C CYS A 348 2.39 -17.21 8.16
N HIS A 349 1.20 -16.58 8.13
CA HIS A 349 0.81 -15.75 6.98
C HIS A 349 1.74 -14.57 6.77
N ALA A 350 2.26 -13.96 7.86
CA ALA A 350 3.27 -12.91 7.76
C ALA A 350 4.60 -13.42 7.19
N ALA A 351 5.09 -14.58 7.66
CA ALA A 351 6.33 -15.19 7.15
C ALA A 351 6.20 -15.64 5.68
N VAL A 352 5.06 -16.23 5.31
CA VAL A 352 4.73 -16.59 3.92
C VAL A 352 4.62 -15.32 3.05
N GLY A 353 3.95 -14.28 3.56
CA GLY A 353 3.81 -13.00 2.88
C GLY A 353 5.14 -12.31 2.63
N GLU A 354 6.03 -12.26 3.63
CA GLU A 354 7.37 -11.67 3.49
C GLU A 354 8.21 -12.45 2.46
N ALA A 355 8.18 -13.78 2.50
CA ALA A 355 8.91 -14.62 1.55
C ALA A 355 8.40 -14.43 0.11
N VAL A 356 7.08 -14.41 -0.09
CA VAL A 356 6.46 -14.16 -1.41
C VAL A 356 6.74 -12.74 -1.90
N GLN A 357 6.68 -11.74 -1.03
CA GLN A 357 7.00 -10.35 -1.39
C GLN A 357 8.47 -10.22 -1.82
N ALA A 358 9.40 -10.85 -1.11
CA ALA A 358 10.80 -10.89 -1.51
C ALA A 358 10.99 -11.61 -2.86
N LEU A 359 10.29 -12.72 -3.11
CA LEU A 359 10.30 -13.40 -4.41
C LEU A 359 9.72 -12.55 -5.53
N ARG A 360 8.65 -11.79 -5.28
CA ARG A 360 8.07 -10.85 -6.26
C ARG A 360 9.07 -9.77 -6.65
N ARG A 361 9.74 -9.18 -5.66
CA ARG A 361 10.78 -8.16 -5.88
C ARG A 361 11.94 -8.73 -6.69
N LEU A 362 12.36 -9.96 -6.40
CA LEU A 362 13.36 -10.66 -7.20
C LEU A 362 12.88 -10.96 -8.62
N ALA A 363 11.61 -11.34 -8.81
CA ALA A 363 11.02 -11.61 -10.11
C ALA A 363 10.89 -10.35 -10.98
N SER A 364 10.70 -9.18 -10.37
CA SER A 364 10.63 -7.89 -11.08
C SER A 364 11.98 -7.36 -11.54
N LEU A 365 13.08 -8.05 -11.24
CA LEU A 365 14.43 -7.68 -11.67
C LEU A 365 14.82 -8.49 -12.91
N PRO A 366 14.61 -7.98 -14.14
CA PRO A 366 14.87 -8.72 -15.38
C PRO A 366 16.33 -9.17 -15.55
N GLU A 367 17.26 -8.52 -14.84
CA GLU A 367 18.70 -8.77 -14.95
C GLU A 367 19.27 -9.72 -13.89
N LEU A 368 18.45 -10.19 -12.94
CA LEU A 368 18.91 -10.99 -11.80
C LEU A 368 19.55 -12.32 -12.24
N GLY A 369 18.99 -12.95 -13.27
CA GLY A 369 19.56 -14.13 -13.91
C GLY A 369 20.94 -13.86 -14.49
N GLY A 370 21.12 -12.74 -15.20
CA GLY A 370 22.42 -12.34 -15.76
C GLY A 370 23.45 -12.00 -14.69
N LEU A 371 23.03 -11.33 -13.61
CA LEU A 371 23.89 -10.94 -12.47
C LEU A 371 24.40 -12.16 -11.69
N LEU A 372 23.58 -13.21 -11.53
CA LEU A 372 23.96 -14.44 -10.84
C LEU A 372 24.73 -15.42 -11.73
N LEU A 373 24.41 -15.49 -13.03
CA LEU A 373 25.11 -16.34 -14.01
C LEU A 373 26.53 -15.81 -14.33
N ALA A 374 26.73 -14.49 -14.34
CA ALA A 374 28.04 -13.88 -14.58
C ALA A 374 29.11 -14.23 -13.52
N GLN A 375 28.71 -14.79 -12.36
CA GLN A 375 29.63 -15.24 -11.31
C GLN A 375 29.88 -16.76 -11.30
N GLY A 376 29.55 -17.47 -12.39
CA GLY A 376 29.96 -18.88 -12.56
C GLY A 376 29.24 -19.88 -11.65
N LYS A 377 28.08 -19.54 -11.10
CA LYS A 377 27.25 -20.46 -10.30
C LYS A 377 26.26 -21.19 -11.22
N THR A 378 26.40 -22.50 -11.30
CA THR A 378 25.68 -23.39 -12.23
C THR A 378 24.27 -23.80 -11.78
N ALA A 379 23.83 -23.42 -10.58
CA ALA A 379 22.47 -23.70 -10.11
C ALA A 379 21.48 -22.68 -10.69
N SER A 380 20.41 -23.15 -11.36
CA SER A 380 19.37 -22.27 -11.88
C SER A 380 18.67 -21.51 -10.74
N LEU A 381 18.24 -20.28 -11.03
CA LEU A 381 17.47 -19.43 -10.10
C LEU A 381 16.29 -20.21 -9.49
N SER A 382 15.62 -21.02 -10.31
CA SER A 382 14.51 -21.88 -9.88
C SER A 382 14.92 -22.95 -8.86
N ALA A 383 16.05 -23.64 -9.03
CA ALA A 383 16.52 -24.64 -8.07
C ALA A 383 16.81 -24.05 -6.68
N THR A 384 17.28 -22.80 -6.65
CA THR A 384 17.55 -22.09 -5.38
C THR A 384 16.26 -21.63 -4.71
N VAL A 385 15.31 -21.11 -5.49
CA VAL A 385 13.96 -20.77 -4.99
C VAL A 385 13.31 -22.02 -4.38
N SER A 386 13.40 -23.18 -5.03
CA SER A 386 12.91 -24.45 -4.48
C SER A 386 13.53 -24.79 -3.13
N ALA A 387 14.86 -24.69 -2.99
CA ALA A 387 15.55 -25.00 -1.74
C ALA A 387 15.16 -24.07 -0.58
N VAL A 388 14.89 -22.79 -0.86
CA VAL A 388 14.43 -21.86 0.17
C VAL A 388 12.97 -22.12 0.56
N LEU A 389 12.11 -22.42 -0.41
CA LEU A 389 10.73 -22.81 -0.15
C LEU A 389 10.65 -24.10 0.67
N ASP A 390 11.52 -25.08 0.41
CA ASP A 390 11.64 -26.29 1.22
C ASP A 390 12.07 -25.95 2.67
N GLY A 391 13.06 -25.07 2.84
CA GLY A 391 13.48 -24.61 4.17
C GLY A 391 12.38 -23.90 4.97
N LEU A 392 11.52 -23.12 4.29
CA LEU A 392 10.35 -22.50 4.89
C LEU A 392 9.35 -23.56 5.36
N VAL A 393 9.04 -24.56 4.52
CA VAL A 393 8.15 -25.66 4.89
C VAL A 393 8.70 -26.46 6.08
N ASP A 394 10.00 -26.78 6.09
CA ASP A 394 10.64 -27.50 7.19
C ASP A 394 10.57 -26.71 8.51
N SER A 395 10.76 -25.39 8.46
CA SER A 395 10.63 -24.51 9.62
C SER A 395 9.20 -24.45 10.15
N LEU A 396 8.21 -24.36 9.25
CA LEU A 396 6.79 -24.41 9.60
C LEU A 396 6.42 -25.76 10.24
N GLU A 397 6.92 -26.87 9.70
CA GLU A 397 6.71 -28.20 10.29
C GLU A 397 7.32 -28.33 11.69
N SER A 398 8.55 -27.88 11.87
CA SER A 398 9.24 -27.92 13.17
C SER A 398 8.48 -27.11 14.22
N THR A 399 8.06 -25.89 13.85
CA THR A 399 7.30 -25.00 14.73
C THR A 399 5.94 -25.58 15.07
N ALA A 400 5.20 -26.11 14.09
CA ALA A 400 3.89 -26.70 14.30
C ALA A 400 3.95 -27.95 15.21
N LYS A 401 5.02 -28.76 15.12
CA LYS A 401 5.25 -29.92 16.00
C LYS A 401 5.57 -29.50 17.44
N ALA A 402 6.25 -28.36 17.64
CA ALA A 402 6.52 -27.82 18.97
C ALA A 402 5.28 -27.15 19.60
N ALA A 403 4.41 -26.57 18.76
CA ALA A 403 3.23 -25.80 19.14
C ALA A 403 2.03 -26.65 19.60
N TYR A 404 1.82 -27.82 18.97
CA TYR A 404 0.60 -28.61 19.16
C TYR A 404 0.88 -30.04 19.62
N PRO A 405 0.03 -30.63 20.48
CA PRO A 405 0.16 -32.04 20.87
C PRO A 405 -0.03 -32.97 19.65
N ALA A 406 0.86 -33.98 19.53
CA ALA A 406 0.90 -34.90 18.38
C ALA A 406 -0.41 -35.65 18.10
N ALA A 407 -1.27 -35.84 19.11
CA ALA A 407 -2.54 -36.58 18.99
C ALA A 407 -3.76 -35.70 18.61
N SER A 408 -3.60 -34.39 18.42
CA SER A 408 -4.73 -33.46 18.26
C SER A 408 -5.17 -33.22 16.81
N GLY A 409 -4.38 -33.61 15.81
CA GLY A 409 -4.61 -33.27 14.39
C GLY A 409 -4.44 -31.78 14.05
N LEU A 410 -4.33 -30.88 15.03
CA LEU A 410 -4.20 -29.44 14.82
C LEU A 410 -2.91 -29.05 14.10
N THR A 411 -1.82 -29.80 14.30
CA THR A 411 -0.57 -29.67 13.54
C THR A 411 -0.83 -29.79 12.03
N GLU A 412 -1.62 -30.79 11.63
CA GLU A 412 -1.88 -31.08 10.22
C GLU A 412 -2.80 -30.02 9.59
N VAL A 413 -3.79 -29.52 10.34
CA VAL A 413 -4.65 -28.39 9.92
C VAL A 413 -3.84 -27.10 9.74
N HIS A 414 -2.91 -26.83 10.66
CA HIS A 414 -2.03 -25.67 10.57
C HIS A 414 -1.13 -25.73 9.34
N LEU A 415 -0.50 -26.88 9.09
CA LEU A 415 0.37 -27.09 7.92
C LEU A 415 -0.41 -27.06 6.60
N LEU A 416 -1.64 -27.58 6.59
CA LEU A 416 -2.55 -27.45 5.46
C LEU A 416 -2.82 -25.98 5.11
N ASN A 417 -3.20 -25.15 6.08
CA ASN A 417 -3.45 -23.72 5.82
C ASN A 417 -2.22 -23.00 5.30
N CYS A 418 -1.06 -23.19 5.94
CA CYS A 418 0.18 -22.54 5.52
C CYS A 418 0.58 -22.94 4.09
N THR A 419 0.44 -24.22 3.75
CA THR A 419 0.76 -24.74 2.41
C THR A 419 -0.20 -24.18 1.36
N VAL A 420 -1.49 -24.12 1.65
CA VAL A 420 -2.50 -23.56 0.75
C VAL A 420 -2.28 -22.06 0.55
N ALA A 421 -1.98 -21.32 1.61
CA ALA A 421 -1.65 -19.90 1.53
C ALA A 421 -0.41 -19.66 0.66
N LEU A 422 0.69 -20.40 0.92
CA LEU A 422 1.94 -20.29 0.18
C LEU A 422 1.76 -20.60 -1.31
N THR A 423 1.16 -21.75 -1.64
CA THR A 423 0.92 -22.16 -3.04
C THR A 423 0.00 -21.20 -3.78
N THR A 424 -1.08 -20.75 -3.14
CA THR A 424 -2.01 -19.77 -3.74
C THR A 424 -1.31 -18.43 -4.00
N GLN A 425 -0.53 -17.93 -3.05
CA GLN A 425 0.17 -16.65 -3.20
C GLN A 425 1.28 -16.70 -4.27
N LEU A 426 2.00 -17.83 -4.39
CA LEU A 426 3.01 -18.05 -5.43
C LEU A 426 2.38 -18.09 -6.84
N GLN A 427 1.19 -18.67 -6.97
CA GLN A 427 0.47 -18.80 -8.24
C GLN A 427 -0.21 -17.51 -8.71
N ARG A 428 -0.49 -16.56 -7.81
CA ARG A 428 -1.20 -15.30 -8.12
C ARG A 428 -0.41 -14.33 -9.01
N THR A 429 0.91 -14.44 -9.05
CA THR A 429 1.77 -13.51 -9.81
C THR A 429 2.60 -14.30 -10.82
N GLU A 430 2.51 -13.93 -12.10
CA GLU A 430 3.15 -14.68 -13.19
C GLU A 430 4.66 -14.85 -12.99
N GLY A 431 5.35 -13.80 -12.55
CA GLY A 431 6.79 -13.84 -12.25
C GLY A 431 7.17 -14.80 -11.11
N THR A 432 6.41 -14.84 -10.01
CA THR A 432 6.69 -15.79 -8.93
C THR A 432 6.30 -17.22 -9.30
N ALA A 433 5.22 -17.39 -10.08
CA ALA A 433 4.79 -18.69 -10.57
C ALA A 433 5.85 -19.31 -11.49
N GLN A 434 6.48 -18.52 -12.37
CA GLN A 434 7.59 -18.98 -13.21
C GLN A 434 8.82 -19.37 -12.40
N LEU A 435 9.22 -18.56 -11.41
CA LEU A 435 10.38 -18.87 -10.56
C LEU A 435 10.17 -20.12 -9.69
N ALA A 436 8.97 -20.30 -9.15
CA ALA A 436 8.60 -21.41 -8.28
C ALA A 436 8.00 -22.61 -9.03
N ALA A 437 7.95 -22.59 -10.38
CA ALA A 437 7.25 -23.60 -11.18
C ALA A 437 7.71 -25.03 -10.88
N ALA A 438 9.03 -25.24 -10.78
CA ALA A 438 9.59 -26.56 -10.46
C ALA A 438 9.18 -27.06 -9.08
N TRP A 439 9.18 -26.18 -8.07
CA TRP A 439 8.75 -26.50 -6.71
C TRP A 439 7.24 -26.78 -6.63
N LEU A 440 6.43 -25.93 -7.28
CA LEU A 440 4.97 -26.11 -7.35
C LEU A 440 4.58 -27.43 -8.02
N ALA A 441 5.31 -27.84 -9.07
CA ALA A 441 5.09 -29.10 -9.75
C ALA A 441 5.41 -30.32 -8.87
N ASP A 442 6.51 -30.26 -8.11
CA ASP A 442 6.94 -31.34 -7.20
C ASP A 442 6.06 -31.44 -5.93
N ARG A 443 5.50 -30.32 -5.46
CA ARG A 443 4.73 -30.23 -4.20
C ARG A 443 3.23 -30.04 -4.38
N LYS A 444 2.68 -30.24 -5.58
CA LYS A 444 1.24 -30.10 -5.86
C LYS A 444 0.32 -30.89 -4.91
N ASP A 445 0.80 -32.03 -4.42
CA ASP A 445 0.05 -32.94 -3.54
C ASP A 445 0.34 -32.71 -2.04
N LEU A 446 1.19 -31.74 -1.68
CA LEU A 446 1.61 -31.52 -0.30
C LEU A 446 0.43 -31.17 0.63
N ALA A 447 -0.47 -30.28 0.19
CA ALA A 447 -1.70 -29.96 0.92
C ALA A 447 -2.61 -31.19 1.08
N ALA A 448 -2.70 -32.05 0.05
CA ALA A 448 -3.47 -33.29 0.12
C ALA A 448 -2.92 -34.25 1.19
N ARG A 449 -1.59 -34.36 1.30
CA ARG A 449 -0.94 -35.19 2.32
C ARG A 449 -1.25 -34.73 3.75
N TYR A 450 -1.25 -33.43 4.02
CA TYR A 450 -1.61 -32.91 5.35
C TYR A 450 -3.10 -33.13 5.66
N ALA A 451 -3.99 -32.95 4.68
CA ALA A 451 -5.40 -33.28 4.81
C ALA A 451 -5.63 -34.78 5.15
N GLU A 452 -4.95 -35.69 4.48
CA GLU A 452 -5.04 -37.14 4.74
C GLU A 452 -4.46 -37.52 6.12
N ARG A 453 -3.35 -36.90 6.51
CA ARG A 453 -2.75 -37.08 7.84
C ARG A 453 -3.65 -36.58 8.95
N TYR A 454 -4.38 -35.50 8.74
CA TYR A 454 -5.39 -35.04 9.70
C TYR A 454 -6.42 -36.13 10.01
N VAL A 455 -6.97 -36.80 8.98
CA VAL A 455 -7.93 -37.88 9.18
C VAL A 455 -7.30 -39.06 9.92
N SER A 456 -6.08 -39.45 9.55
CA SER A 456 -5.41 -40.61 10.15
C SER A 456 -4.88 -40.36 11.56
N VAL A 457 -4.69 -39.11 11.98
CA VAL A 457 -4.26 -38.75 13.34
C VAL A 457 -5.46 -38.46 14.23
N ALA A 458 -6.37 -37.58 13.80
CA ALA A 458 -7.47 -37.10 14.65
C ALA A 458 -8.63 -38.10 14.78
N TRP A 459 -8.93 -38.89 13.73
CA TRP A 459 -10.12 -39.76 13.69
C TRP A 459 -9.81 -41.25 13.87
N GLN A 460 -8.54 -41.64 13.77
CA GLN A 460 -8.15 -43.04 13.86
C GLN A 460 -8.56 -43.75 15.17
N PRO A 461 -8.48 -43.14 16.37
CA PRO A 461 -8.94 -43.81 17.60
C PRO A 461 -10.42 -44.21 17.54
N ALA A 462 -11.28 -43.33 17.03
CA ALA A 462 -12.71 -43.60 16.85
C ALA A 462 -12.96 -44.64 15.75
N LEU A 463 -12.27 -44.52 14.61
CA LEU A 463 -12.37 -45.47 13.50
C LEU A 463 -11.94 -46.89 13.91
N ARG A 464 -10.83 -47.02 14.66
CA ARG A 464 -10.38 -48.32 15.20
C ARG A 464 -11.41 -48.91 16.16
N ALA A 465 -11.94 -48.11 17.08
CA ALA A 465 -12.96 -48.57 18.01
C ALA A 465 -14.22 -49.06 17.29
N LEU A 466 -14.70 -48.32 16.29
CA LEU A 466 -15.85 -48.71 15.45
C LEU A 466 -15.58 -50.00 14.64
N SER A 467 -14.35 -50.20 14.16
CA SER A 467 -13.97 -51.41 13.40
C SER A 467 -13.77 -52.65 14.28
N SER A 468 -13.49 -52.48 15.57
CA SER A 468 -13.22 -53.58 16.50
C SER A 468 -14.48 -54.27 17.03
N ASP A 469 -15.67 -53.73 16.74
CA ASP A 469 -16.95 -54.31 17.16
C ASP A 469 -17.39 -55.46 16.23
N SER A 470 -16.93 -56.66 16.53
CA SER A 470 -17.21 -57.91 15.81
C SER A 470 -18.47 -58.65 16.29
N SER A 471 -19.28 -58.06 17.18
CA SER A 471 -20.40 -58.78 17.78
C SER A 471 -21.57 -59.00 16.79
N GLN A 472 -22.06 -60.24 16.64
CA GLN A 472 -23.17 -60.56 15.73
C GLN A 472 -24.49 -59.86 16.15
N GLN A 473 -25.36 -59.60 15.16
CA GLN A 473 -26.63 -58.86 15.26
C GLN A 473 -27.45 -59.15 16.55
N LEU A 474 -27.79 -58.08 17.28
CA LEU A 474 -28.57 -58.10 18.53
C LEU A 474 -29.88 -57.29 18.42
N ARG A 475 -30.50 -57.22 17.23
CA ARG A 475 -31.85 -56.62 17.10
C ARG A 475 -32.83 -57.46 17.90
N GLY A 476 -33.43 -56.87 18.95
CA GLY A 476 -34.46 -57.51 19.78
C GLY A 476 -33.97 -58.21 21.05
N ALA A 477 -32.69 -58.07 21.44
CA ALA A 477 -32.19 -58.65 22.69
C ALA A 477 -32.71 -57.91 23.94
N ALA A 478 -33.21 -58.64 24.93
CA ALA A 478 -33.81 -58.08 26.16
C ALA A 478 -32.80 -57.33 27.06
N ALA A 479 -31.51 -57.71 27.03
CA ALA A 479 -30.42 -57.04 27.74
C ALA A 479 -29.04 -57.45 27.20
N LEU A 480 -28.04 -56.55 27.29
CA LEU A 480 -26.65 -56.83 26.94
C LEU A 480 -25.88 -57.51 28.10
N PRO A 481 -25.15 -58.62 27.84
CA PRO A 481 -24.14 -59.18 28.74
C PRO A 481 -23.09 -58.14 29.16
N ASP A 482 -22.55 -58.25 30.38
CA ASP A 482 -21.66 -57.22 30.95
C ASP A 482 -20.36 -57.00 30.15
N ALA A 483 -19.78 -58.06 29.57
CA ALA A 483 -18.59 -57.96 28.72
C ALA A 483 -18.85 -57.17 27.42
N GLN A 484 -20.00 -57.42 26.76
CA GLN A 484 -20.40 -56.68 25.56
C GLN A 484 -20.76 -55.24 25.89
N ARG A 485 -21.37 -54.99 27.06
CA ARG A 485 -21.64 -53.63 27.56
C ARG A 485 -20.35 -52.84 27.78
N ALA A 486 -19.29 -53.47 28.28
CA ALA A 486 -18.00 -52.83 28.44
C ALA A 486 -17.36 -52.46 27.10
N ALA A 487 -17.39 -53.37 26.11
CA ALA A 487 -16.88 -53.12 24.76
C ALA A 487 -17.61 -51.95 24.08
N VAL A 488 -18.93 -51.95 24.15
CA VAL A 488 -19.80 -50.90 23.59
C VAL A 488 -19.56 -49.53 24.25
N LYS A 489 -19.32 -49.49 25.57
CA LYS A 489 -18.92 -48.25 26.28
C LYS A 489 -17.58 -47.71 25.78
N THR A 490 -16.62 -48.58 25.48
CA THR A 490 -15.32 -48.17 24.94
C THR A 490 -15.47 -47.51 23.56
N VAL A 491 -16.33 -48.06 22.69
CA VAL A 491 -16.62 -47.47 21.38
C VAL A 491 -17.27 -46.09 21.51
N TRP A 492 -18.32 -45.95 22.32
CA TRP A 492 -18.93 -44.64 22.56
C TRP A 492 -17.96 -43.63 23.18
N THR A 493 -17.08 -44.07 24.08
CA THR A 493 -16.07 -43.18 24.69
C THR A 493 -15.09 -42.65 23.65
N ALA A 494 -14.62 -43.51 22.74
CA ALA A 494 -13.70 -43.11 21.66
C ALA A 494 -14.38 -42.18 20.64
N VAL A 495 -15.63 -42.47 20.26
CA VAL A 495 -16.41 -41.62 19.35
C VAL A 495 -16.71 -40.26 19.98
N ASN A 496 -17.18 -40.25 21.24
CA ASN A 496 -17.43 -39.01 21.96
C ASN A 496 -16.15 -38.19 22.10
N ALA A 497 -15.00 -38.82 22.42
CA ALA A 497 -13.74 -38.09 22.51
C ALA A 497 -13.31 -37.44 21.18
N ALA A 498 -13.50 -38.12 20.04
CA ALA A 498 -13.20 -37.55 18.72
C ALA A 498 -14.13 -36.38 18.37
N LEU A 499 -15.44 -36.55 18.60
CA LEU A 499 -16.44 -35.49 18.37
C LEU A 499 -16.30 -34.33 19.35
N ASP A 500 -15.97 -34.59 20.61
CA ASP A 500 -15.71 -33.58 21.65
C ASP A 500 -14.45 -32.78 21.33
N THR A 501 -13.35 -33.45 20.93
CA THR A 501 -12.11 -32.77 20.51
C THR A 501 -12.38 -31.81 19.35
N PHE A 502 -13.17 -32.25 18.37
CA PHE A 502 -13.55 -31.43 17.22
C PHE A 502 -14.50 -30.28 17.59
N THR A 503 -15.53 -30.53 18.40
CA THR A 503 -16.48 -29.48 18.81
C THR A 503 -15.85 -28.44 19.74
N SER A 504 -14.83 -28.83 20.52
CA SER A 504 -14.12 -27.95 21.44
C SER A 504 -13.03 -27.12 20.76
N HIS A 505 -12.29 -27.71 19.82
CA HIS A 505 -11.17 -27.07 19.11
C HIS A 505 -11.24 -27.45 17.62
N PRO A 506 -12.12 -26.80 16.84
CA PRO A 506 -12.44 -27.28 15.50
C PRO A 506 -11.24 -27.31 14.57
N GLY A 507 -10.20 -26.48 14.77
CA GLY A 507 -9.14 -26.31 13.78
C GLY A 507 -9.74 -25.68 12.52
N ILE A 508 -9.44 -24.42 12.26
CA ILE A 508 -10.04 -23.73 11.11
C ILE A 508 -9.22 -24.10 9.88
N VAL A 509 -9.83 -24.65 8.84
CA VAL A 509 -9.20 -24.71 7.51
C VAL A 509 -9.69 -23.47 6.76
N GLU A 510 -8.81 -22.60 6.29
CA GLU A 510 -9.22 -21.29 5.74
C GLU A 510 -9.83 -21.41 4.33
N SER A 511 -9.34 -22.36 3.53
CA SER A 511 -9.82 -22.57 2.17
C SER A 511 -11.09 -23.40 2.15
N ILE A 512 -12.19 -22.85 1.64
CA ILE A 512 -13.49 -23.52 1.51
C ILE A 512 -13.38 -24.82 0.69
N VAL A 513 -12.54 -24.82 -0.35
CA VAL A 513 -12.28 -26.01 -1.19
C VAL A 513 -11.67 -27.14 -0.34
N TRP A 514 -10.66 -26.80 0.47
CA TRP A 514 -10.01 -27.77 1.35
C TRP A 514 -10.86 -28.15 2.56
N GLN A 515 -11.65 -27.22 3.12
CA GLN A 515 -12.67 -27.53 4.12
C GLN A 515 -13.65 -28.58 3.60
N LYS A 516 -14.15 -28.42 2.38
CA LYS A 516 -15.07 -29.38 1.75
C LYS A 516 -14.37 -30.73 1.54
N ARG A 517 -13.15 -30.73 1.01
CA ARG A 517 -12.39 -31.96 0.73
C ARG A 517 -12.09 -32.77 1.99
N VAL A 518 -11.66 -32.12 3.08
CA VAL A 518 -11.42 -32.81 4.36
C VAL A 518 -12.74 -33.30 4.97
N ARG A 519 -13.81 -32.51 4.88
CA ARG A 519 -15.17 -32.93 5.31
C ARG A 519 -15.65 -34.19 4.61
N GLU A 520 -15.49 -34.25 3.28
CA GLU A 520 -15.86 -35.41 2.49
C GLU A 520 -15.03 -36.64 2.87
N GLN A 521 -13.73 -36.48 3.10
CA GLN A 521 -12.85 -37.58 3.54
C GLN A 521 -13.23 -38.12 4.93
N VAL A 522 -13.45 -37.23 5.92
CA VAL A 522 -13.89 -37.64 7.26
C VAL A 522 -15.29 -38.26 7.19
N GLY A 523 -16.21 -37.65 6.44
CA GLY A 523 -17.56 -38.14 6.24
C GLY A 523 -17.60 -39.54 5.64
N ALA A 524 -16.80 -39.78 4.60
CA ALA A 524 -16.70 -41.08 3.94
C ALA A 524 -16.11 -42.17 4.85
N ALA A 525 -15.16 -41.82 5.73
CA ALA A 525 -14.53 -42.79 6.63
C ALA A 525 -15.35 -43.06 7.90
N PHE A 526 -15.89 -42.02 8.55
CA PHE A 526 -16.48 -42.10 9.88
C PHE A 526 -18.00 -42.38 9.85
N LEU A 527 -18.77 -41.68 9.01
CA LEU A 527 -20.24 -41.73 9.08
C LEU A 527 -20.82 -43.11 8.75
N PRO A 528 -20.34 -43.86 7.73
CA PRO A 528 -20.85 -45.21 7.47
C PRO A 528 -20.60 -46.17 8.64
N ALA A 529 -19.41 -46.11 9.24
CA ALA A 529 -19.04 -46.94 10.38
C ALA A 529 -19.87 -46.60 11.62
N TYR A 530 -20.06 -45.31 11.89
CA TYR A 530 -20.87 -44.86 13.02
C TYR A 530 -22.36 -45.19 12.83
N ARG A 531 -22.91 -45.03 11.63
CA ARG A 531 -24.30 -45.38 11.31
C ARG A 531 -24.57 -46.87 11.51
N ALA A 532 -23.65 -47.73 11.05
CA ALA A 532 -23.74 -49.18 11.23
C ALA A 532 -23.74 -49.57 12.72
N PHE A 533 -22.83 -48.99 13.50
CA PHE A 533 -22.77 -49.18 14.96
C PHE A 533 -24.04 -48.66 15.66
N PHE A 534 -24.50 -47.45 15.34
CA PHE A 534 -25.67 -46.83 15.96
C PHE A 534 -26.94 -47.66 15.72
N THR A 535 -27.20 -48.06 14.48
CA THR A 535 -28.37 -48.87 14.08
C THR A 535 -28.37 -50.26 14.75
N LYS A 536 -27.19 -50.80 15.04
CA LYS A 536 -27.04 -52.12 15.68
C LYS A 536 -27.45 -52.11 17.15
N TYR A 537 -27.26 -50.99 17.86
CA TYR A 537 -27.57 -50.84 19.29
C TYR A 537 -28.81 -49.99 19.57
N GLU A 538 -29.48 -49.52 18.52
CA GLU A 538 -30.74 -48.79 18.62
C GLU A 538 -31.84 -49.67 19.23
N GLY A 539 -32.34 -49.26 20.40
CA GLY A 539 -33.46 -49.94 21.08
C GLY A 539 -33.06 -51.00 22.11
N VAL A 540 -31.77 -51.23 22.35
CA VAL A 540 -31.31 -52.20 23.36
C VAL A 540 -31.41 -51.61 24.79
N PRO A 541 -32.13 -52.24 25.74
CA PRO A 541 -32.28 -51.72 27.10
C PRO A 541 -30.96 -51.76 27.89
N PHE A 542 -30.56 -50.63 28.48
CA PHE A 542 -29.49 -50.59 29.47
C PHE A 542 -30.06 -50.91 30.86
N THR A 543 -29.83 -52.14 31.34
CA THR A 543 -30.36 -52.65 32.62
C THR A 543 -29.87 -51.89 33.86
N LYS A 544 -28.77 -51.13 33.77
CA LYS A 544 -28.30 -50.19 34.81
C LYS A 544 -27.67 -48.94 34.19
N GLY A 545 -28.29 -47.77 34.46
CA GLY A 545 -27.82 -46.44 34.05
C GLY A 545 -28.55 -45.87 32.82
N ARG A 546 -28.70 -44.54 32.76
CA ARG A 546 -29.36 -43.86 31.62
C ARG A 546 -28.47 -43.97 30.38
N ARG A 547 -29.04 -44.39 29.25
CA ARG A 547 -28.41 -44.45 27.92
C ARG A 547 -27.76 -43.11 27.53
N SER A 548 -28.39 -42.00 27.91
CA SER A 548 -27.89 -40.62 27.73
C SER A 548 -26.57 -40.31 28.42
N LYS A 549 -26.08 -41.15 29.33
CA LYS A 549 -24.75 -40.99 29.95
C LYS A 549 -23.61 -41.40 29.00
N TYR A 550 -23.90 -42.25 28.02
CA TYR A 550 -22.91 -42.86 27.12
C TYR A 550 -23.12 -42.43 25.67
N GLU A 551 -24.38 -42.34 25.23
CA GLU A 551 -24.77 -41.77 23.94
C GLU A 551 -24.96 -40.26 24.10
N ARG A 552 -23.90 -39.49 23.82
CA ARG A 552 -23.92 -38.01 23.87
C ARG A 552 -24.33 -37.38 22.54
N TYR A 553 -24.09 -38.07 21.44
CA TYR A 553 -24.42 -37.64 20.10
C TYR A 553 -25.33 -38.68 19.45
N SER A 554 -26.48 -38.25 18.95
CA SER A 554 -27.32 -39.03 18.04
C SER A 554 -26.67 -39.11 16.65
N LEU A 555 -27.17 -40.01 15.79
CA LEU A 555 -26.71 -40.10 14.40
C LEU A 555 -26.82 -38.75 13.66
N ALA A 556 -27.95 -38.06 13.81
CA ALA A 556 -28.17 -36.74 13.20
C ALA A 556 -27.20 -35.67 13.76
N GLU A 557 -26.90 -35.71 15.06
CA GLU A 557 -25.96 -34.78 15.68
C GLU A 557 -24.50 -35.04 15.28
N ALA A 558 -24.13 -36.30 15.06
CA ALA A 558 -22.82 -36.67 14.56
C ALA A 558 -22.66 -36.31 13.07
N GLU A 559 -23.69 -36.54 12.25
CA GLU A 559 -23.72 -36.10 10.85
C GLU A 559 -23.64 -34.57 10.76
N ALA A 560 -24.41 -33.85 11.56
CA ALA A 560 -24.34 -32.39 11.62
C ALA A 560 -22.97 -31.89 12.14
N ALA A 561 -22.32 -32.60 13.07
CA ALA A 561 -20.98 -32.26 13.54
C ALA A 561 -19.94 -32.40 12.41
N VAL A 562 -20.03 -33.48 11.61
CA VAL A 562 -19.15 -33.71 10.46
C VAL A 562 -19.45 -32.75 9.31
N GLN A 563 -20.70 -32.33 9.10
CA GLN A 563 -21.01 -31.33 8.09
C GLN A 563 -20.54 -29.91 8.48
N GLY A 564 -20.58 -29.60 9.77
CA GLY A 564 -20.13 -28.32 10.33
C GLY A 564 -18.63 -28.21 10.56
N MET A 565 -17.85 -29.27 10.32
CA MET A 565 -16.45 -29.28 10.75
C MET A 565 -15.53 -28.36 9.97
N LEU A 566 -14.43 -27.93 10.61
CA LEU A 566 -13.35 -27.10 10.05
C LEU A 566 -13.78 -25.73 9.51
N SER A 567 -15.05 -25.35 9.72
CA SER A 567 -15.68 -24.14 9.19
C SER A 567 -15.50 -22.89 10.07
N GLY A 568 -14.92 -23.05 11.27
CA GLY A 568 -14.82 -21.98 12.27
C GLY A 568 -16.13 -21.62 12.96
N ALA A 569 -17.26 -22.22 12.59
CA ALA A 569 -18.52 -22.07 13.30
C ALA A 569 -18.47 -22.88 14.61
N ALA A 570 -18.29 -22.20 15.74
CA ALA A 570 -18.56 -22.79 17.03
C ALA A 570 -20.03 -23.27 17.06
N ARG A 571 -20.25 -24.55 17.37
CA ARG A 571 -21.60 -25.03 17.73
C ARG A 571 -22.05 -24.22 18.95
N ALA A 572 -23.29 -23.72 18.94
CA ALA A 572 -23.88 -23.09 20.12
C ALA A 572 -23.71 -24.01 21.34
N PRO A 573 -23.14 -23.55 22.46
CA PRO A 573 -22.96 -24.39 23.63
C PRO A 573 -24.33 -24.70 24.25
N LEU A 574 -24.59 -25.99 24.49
CA LEU A 574 -25.69 -26.44 25.34
C LEU A 574 -25.48 -25.92 26.76
N GLU A 575 -26.57 -25.49 27.40
CA GLU A 575 -26.60 -24.87 28.73
C GLU A 575 -25.82 -25.69 29.77
N GLY A 576 -24.91 -25.00 30.49
CA GLY A 576 -24.38 -25.46 31.78
C GLY A 576 -22.93 -25.95 31.79
N SER A 577 -21.96 -25.05 31.64
CA SER A 577 -20.72 -25.08 32.46
C SER A 577 -19.91 -23.79 32.28
N PRO A 578 -19.27 -23.26 33.34
CA PRO A 578 -18.63 -21.95 33.31
C PRO A 578 -17.14 -22.08 33.02
N GLN A 579 -16.62 -21.39 31.99
CA GLN A 579 -15.19 -21.07 31.92
C GLN A 579 -14.89 -19.67 31.43
N ARG A 580 -13.78 -19.17 31.97
CA ARG A 580 -13.32 -17.80 32.08
C ARG A 580 -12.47 -17.37 30.88
N SER A 581 -12.53 -16.06 30.64
CA SER A 581 -11.53 -15.16 30.05
C SER A 581 -11.05 -15.41 28.62
N GLY A 582 -11.57 -14.58 27.72
CA GLY A 582 -11.11 -14.35 26.34
C GLY A 582 -12.27 -13.72 25.58
N VAL A 583 -12.14 -12.48 25.10
CA VAL A 583 -13.25 -11.75 24.48
C VAL A 583 -13.76 -12.52 23.26
N ASP A 584 -15.00 -12.96 23.38
CA ASP A 584 -15.72 -13.85 22.47
C ASP A 584 -16.51 -13.00 21.47
N PHE A 585 -16.04 -12.87 20.22
CA PHE A 585 -16.73 -12.10 19.17
C PHE A 585 -18.11 -12.68 18.78
N THR A 586 -18.47 -13.88 19.27
CA THR A 586 -19.82 -14.43 19.11
C THR A 586 -20.81 -13.86 20.13
N LYS A 587 -20.32 -13.09 21.11
CA LYS A 587 -21.11 -12.40 22.12
C LYS A 587 -20.78 -10.92 22.09
N LEU A 588 -21.73 -10.12 21.60
CA LEU A 588 -21.76 -8.68 21.83
C LEU A 588 -21.42 -8.42 23.31
N PRO A 589 -20.57 -7.42 23.65
CA PRO A 589 -20.20 -7.18 25.04
C PRO A 589 -21.48 -7.09 25.87
N LEU A 590 -21.57 -7.87 26.94
CA LEU A 590 -22.65 -7.70 27.92
C LEU A 590 -22.71 -6.21 28.28
N PRO A 591 -23.89 -5.60 28.46
CA PRO A 591 -24.00 -4.16 28.75
C PRO A 591 -23.14 -3.67 29.94
N CYS A 592 -22.72 -4.58 30.83
CA CYS A 592 -21.78 -4.31 31.91
C CYS A 592 -20.30 -4.12 31.48
N LEU A 593 -19.92 -4.57 30.29
CA LEU A 593 -18.58 -4.43 29.72
C LEU A 593 -18.48 -3.27 28.72
N LEU A 594 -19.61 -2.68 28.33
CA LEU A 594 -19.63 -1.52 27.44
C LEU A 594 -19.24 -0.26 28.22
N PRO A 595 -18.11 0.39 27.93
CA PRO A 595 -17.73 1.62 28.62
C PRO A 595 -18.60 2.77 28.11
N ILE A 596 -19.70 3.06 28.82
CA ILE A 596 -20.52 4.25 28.54
C ILE A 596 -19.68 5.49 28.83
N VAL A 597 -19.55 6.36 27.84
CA VAL A 597 -18.75 7.59 27.88
C VAL A 597 -19.66 8.77 28.23
N ASP A 598 -19.10 9.78 28.88
CA ASP A 598 -19.81 11.04 29.11
C ASP A 598 -19.94 11.82 27.80
N VAL A 599 -21.17 12.24 27.50
CA VAL A 599 -21.48 13.03 26.31
C VAL A 599 -21.76 14.44 26.78
N ASP A 600 -21.10 15.41 26.17
CA ASP A 600 -21.42 16.83 26.36
C ASP A 600 -22.77 17.14 25.71
N PRO A 601 -23.84 17.42 26.48
CA PRO A 601 -25.15 17.67 25.92
C PRO A 601 -25.18 18.92 25.03
N ALA A 602 -24.24 19.86 25.19
CA ALA A 602 -24.14 21.05 24.35
C ALA A 602 -23.58 20.74 22.95
N LYS A 603 -22.84 19.62 22.80
CA LYS A 603 -22.31 19.15 21.51
C LYS A 603 -23.28 18.24 20.76
N TYR A 604 -24.36 17.82 21.41
CA TYR A 604 -25.41 17.04 20.78
C TYR A 604 -26.39 18.01 20.10
N PRO A 605 -26.53 17.96 18.76
CA PRO A 605 -27.34 18.92 18.05
C PRO A 605 -28.81 18.77 18.41
N VAL A 606 -29.48 19.91 18.53
CA VAL A 606 -30.92 19.95 18.70
C VAL A 606 -31.57 19.62 17.34
N PRO A 607 -32.48 18.64 17.29
CA PRO A 607 -33.29 18.34 16.12
C PRO A 607 -33.94 19.58 15.51
N ALA A 608 -33.92 19.69 14.18
CA ALA A 608 -34.75 20.68 13.51
C ALA A 608 -36.23 20.28 13.66
N PRO A 609 -37.15 21.23 13.92
CA PRO A 609 -38.57 20.95 13.87
C PRO A 609 -39.02 20.66 12.43
N TRP A 610 -40.06 19.84 12.28
CA TRP A 610 -40.72 19.58 10.99
C TRP A 610 -41.58 20.77 10.53
N THR A 611 -40.93 21.91 10.27
CA THR A 611 -41.53 23.19 9.89
C THR A 611 -40.66 23.89 8.85
N GLY A 612 -41.21 24.90 8.16
CA GLY A 612 -40.46 25.68 7.16
C GLY A 612 -40.03 24.80 5.97
N GLU A 613 -38.75 24.83 5.62
CA GLU A 613 -38.19 23.99 4.55
C GLU A 613 -38.29 22.48 4.83
N PHE A 614 -38.48 22.10 6.10
CA PHE A 614 -38.71 20.71 6.53
C PHE A 614 -40.19 20.39 6.81
N ALA A 615 -41.14 21.15 6.27
CA ALA A 615 -42.55 20.86 6.49
C ALA A 615 -42.93 19.48 5.94
N LYS A 616 -43.54 18.63 6.78
CA LYS A 616 -44.02 17.30 6.35
C LYS A 616 -45.06 17.43 5.23
N ASN A 617 -44.94 16.55 4.24
CA ASN A 617 -45.93 16.36 3.17
C ASN A 617 -46.30 14.88 3.07
N THR A 618 -47.05 14.50 2.04
CA THR A 618 -47.47 13.11 1.80
C THR A 618 -47.08 12.61 0.40
N ARG A 619 -46.06 13.21 -0.23
CA ARG A 619 -45.69 12.93 -1.62
C ARG A 619 -45.21 11.49 -1.81
N LEU A 620 -44.54 10.91 -0.81
CA LEU A 620 -44.11 9.50 -0.85
C LEU A 620 -45.26 8.49 -0.84
N ARG A 621 -46.50 8.89 -0.52
CA ARG A 621 -47.67 7.99 -0.63
C ARG A 621 -48.02 7.64 -2.08
N GLN A 622 -47.46 8.33 -3.05
CA GLN A 622 -47.62 8.00 -4.47
C GLN A 622 -46.69 6.87 -4.93
N SER A 623 -45.76 6.45 -4.08
CA SER A 623 -44.80 5.39 -4.38
C SER A 623 -45.51 4.06 -4.69
N LYS A 624 -44.88 3.26 -5.53
CA LYS A 624 -45.28 1.89 -5.82
C LYS A 624 -44.33 0.91 -5.14
N ARG A 625 -44.85 -0.25 -4.75
CA ARG A 625 -44.07 -1.33 -4.14
C ARG A 625 -43.63 -2.28 -5.25
N LEU A 626 -42.33 -2.56 -5.32
CA LEU A 626 -41.77 -3.58 -6.20
C LEU A 626 -41.26 -4.77 -5.38
N PHE A 627 -41.39 -5.96 -5.97
CA PHE A 627 -40.86 -7.21 -5.42
C PHE A 627 -41.42 -7.57 -4.04
N GLU A 628 -42.67 -7.20 -3.76
CA GLU A 628 -43.34 -7.47 -2.49
C GLU A 628 -43.33 -8.98 -2.17
N GLY A 629 -42.84 -9.32 -0.98
CA GLY A 629 -42.63 -10.69 -0.50
C GLY A 629 -41.43 -11.41 -1.12
N GLN A 630 -40.75 -10.83 -2.11
CA GLN A 630 -39.63 -11.45 -2.83
C GLN A 630 -38.27 -10.97 -2.34
N ILE A 631 -38.15 -9.75 -1.82
CA ILE A 631 -36.90 -9.21 -1.26
C ILE A 631 -37.16 -8.66 0.14
N LYS A 632 -36.44 -9.14 1.15
CA LYS A 632 -36.65 -8.71 2.54
C LYS A 632 -35.47 -7.94 3.09
N GLY A 633 -35.70 -6.68 3.41
CA GLY A 633 -34.75 -5.83 4.10
C GLY A 633 -33.57 -5.41 3.21
N SER A 634 -33.82 -5.09 1.94
CA SER A 634 -32.78 -4.54 1.05
C SER A 634 -32.40 -3.16 1.53
N GLU A 635 -31.26 -3.07 2.19
CA GLU A 635 -30.74 -1.84 2.79
C GLU A 635 -30.40 -0.84 1.68
N SER A 636 -29.48 -1.20 0.79
CA SER A 636 -29.13 -0.42 -0.40
C SER A 636 -29.74 -1.01 -1.68
N ILE A 637 -29.62 -0.26 -2.77
CA ILE A 637 -30.07 -0.58 -4.12
C ILE A 637 -28.99 -0.07 -5.08
N ALA A 638 -28.50 -0.93 -5.98
CA ALA A 638 -27.61 -0.51 -7.05
C ALA A 638 -28.28 -0.75 -8.41
N VAL A 639 -28.17 0.23 -9.30
CA VAL A 639 -28.74 0.15 -10.65
C VAL A 639 -27.61 0.30 -11.67
N SER A 640 -27.36 -0.76 -12.43
CA SER A 640 -26.34 -0.78 -13.48
C SER A 640 -26.72 0.14 -14.64
N ARG A 641 -25.74 0.46 -15.48
CA ARG A 641 -25.92 1.27 -16.69
C ARG A 641 -26.91 0.65 -17.67
N ASN A 642 -26.97 -0.69 -17.73
CA ASN A 642 -27.89 -1.45 -18.57
C ASN A 642 -29.32 -1.54 -18.02
N GLY A 643 -29.57 -1.02 -16.82
CA GLY A 643 -30.88 -1.03 -16.16
C GLY A 643 -31.12 -2.22 -15.22
N THR A 644 -30.15 -3.10 -15.06
CA THR A 644 -30.20 -4.20 -14.09
C THR A 644 -30.16 -3.66 -12.66
N VAL A 645 -31.06 -4.14 -11.81
CA VAL A 645 -31.19 -3.72 -10.40
C VAL A 645 -30.66 -4.83 -9.49
N TYR A 646 -29.69 -4.48 -8.66
CA TYR A 646 -29.06 -5.37 -7.68
C TYR A 646 -29.63 -5.07 -6.30
N LEU A 647 -30.05 -6.13 -5.61
CA LEU A 647 -30.71 -6.08 -4.30
C LEU A 647 -30.07 -7.09 -3.37
N LEU A 648 -29.78 -6.70 -2.14
CA LEU A 648 -29.17 -7.57 -1.14
C LEU A 648 -30.10 -7.72 0.04
N ASP A 649 -30.60 -8.93 0.27
CA ASP A 649 -31.50 -9.17 1.39
C ASP A 649 -30.77 -9.13 2.74
N GLY A 650 -31.53 -8.91 3.82
CA GLY A 650 -30.97 -8.86 5.18
C GLY A 650 -30.39 -10.18 5.69
N SER A 651 -30.40 -11.25 4.89
CA SER A 651 -29.77 -12.54 5.19
C SER A 651 -28.48 -12.76 4.40
N GLY A 652 -28.06 -11.81 3.56
CA GLY A 652 -26.82 -11.86 2.79
C GLY A 652 -26.95 -12.46 1.39
N TYR A 653 -28.16 -12.63 0.87
CA TYR A 653 -28.38 -13.11 -0.50
C TYR A 653 -28.49 -11.96 -1.50
N LEU A 654 -27.71 -12.06 -2.57
CA LEU A 654 -27.82 -11.18 -3.73
C LEU A 654 -28.96 -11.67 -4.63
N LYS A 655 -29.87 -10.74 -4.96
CA LYS A 655 -30.90 -10.92 -5.97
C LYS A 655 -30.73 -9.87 -7.06
N VAL A 656 -31.00 -10.27 -8.27
CA VAL A 656 -30.88 -9.42 -9.45
C VAL A 656 -32.23 -9.32 -10.13
N ALA A 657 -32.58 -8.14 -10.59
CA ALA A 657 -33.81 -7.87 -11.31
C ALA A 657 -33.51 -7.21 -12.65
N HIS A 658 -34.21 -7.67 -13.68
CA HIS A 658 -33.99 -7.31 -15.08
C HIS A 658 -35.21 -6.59 -15.64
N GLY A 659 -34.98 -5.58 -16.47
CA GLY A 659 -36.03 -4.80 -17.12
C GLY A 659 -35.56 -3.40 -17.48
N SER A 660 -36.50 -2.53 -17.86
CA SER A 660 -36.19 -1.14 -18.17
C SER A 660 -36.39 -0.24 -16.95
N THR A 661 -35.35 0.49 -16.56
CA THR A 661 -35.43 1.53 -15.51
C THR A 661 -36.35 2.69 -15.86
N ARG A 662 -36.66 2.90 -17.14
CA ARG A 662 -37.67 3.89 -17.58
C ARG A 662 -39.11 3.43 -17.31
N GLN A 663 -39.30 2.12 -17.17
CA GLN A 663 -40.58 1.47 -16.84
C GLN A 663 -40.37 0.53 -15.65
N PRO A 664 -40.07 1.07 -14.45
CA PRO A 664 -39.64 0.26 -13.32
C PRO A 664 -40.68 -0.76 -12.84
N LEU A 665 -41.95 -0.52 -13.16
CA LEU A 665 -43.06 -1.41 -12.81
C LEU A 665 -43.05 -2.73 -13.59
N ASP A 666 -42.33 -2.78 -14.71
CA ASP A 666 -42.19 -3.98 -15.56
C ASP A 666 -40.90 -4.76 -15.26
N ILE A 667 -40.08 -4.30 -14.30
CA ILE A 667 -38.87 -5.00 -13.88
C ILE A 667 -39.25 -6.26 -13.12
N THR A 668 -38.60 -7.38 -13.46
CA THR A 668 -38.82 -8.68 -12.82
C THR A 668 -37.57 -9.15 -12.09
N ILE A 669 -37.74 -9.58 -10.84
CA ILE A 669 -36.65 -10.13 -10.02
C ILE A 669 -36.47 -11.62 -10.28
N ASP A 670 -35.22 -12.07 -10.28
CA ASP A 670 -34.87 -13.48 -10.42
C ASP A 670 -35.42 -14.29 -9.23
N ALA A 671 -36.03 -15.43 -9.54
CA ALA A 671 -36.66 -16.29 -8.53
C ALA A 671 -35.65 -16.89 -7.54
N GLN A 672 -34.41 -17.11 -7.99
CA GLN A 672 -33.32 -17.68 -7.18
C GLN A 672 -32.24 -16.62 -6.91
N PRO A 673 -31.67 -16.58 -5.71
CA PRO A 673 -30.56 -15.69 -5.43
C PRO A 673 -29.33 -16.07 -6.26
N GLN A 674 -28.61 -15.07 -6.74
CA GLN A 674 -27.42 -15.24 -7.59
C GLN A 674 -26.20 -15.68 -6.76
N ALA A 675 -26.04 -15.11 -5.57
CA ALA A 675 -24.91 -15.38 -4.70
C ALA A 675 -25.28 -15.23 -3.22
N TYR A 676 -24.49 -15.87 -2.35
CA TYR A 676 -24.51 -15.64 -0.91
C TYR A 676 -23.22 -14.94 -0.51
N LEU A 677 -23.31 -13.76 0.10
CA LEU A 677 -22.17 -12.87 0.35
C LEU A 677 -21.63 -13.00 1.79
N GLY A 678 -21.71 -14.20 2.34
CA GLY A 678 -21.04 -14.57 3.58
C GLY A 678 -21.75 -14.09 4.86
N PRO A 679 -21.19 -14.43 6.04
CA PRO A 679 -21.73 -13.98 7.31
C PRO A 679 -21.63 -12.45 7.44
N GLY A 680 -22.48 -11.87 8.27
CA GLY A 680 -22.71 -10.43 8.35
C GLY A 680 -23.97 -10.01 7.57
N ARG A 681 -24.21 -8.71 7.50
CA ARG A 681 -25.27 -8.13 6.68
C ARG A 681 -24.60 -7.20 5.66
N PRO A 682 -24.81 -7.40 4.35
CA PRO A 682 -24.53 -6.38 3.36
C PRO A 682 -25.40 -5.15 3.65
N LEU A 683 -24.76 -4.00 3.78
CA LEU A 683 -25.42 -2.73 4.02
C LEU A 683 -25.35 -1.95 2.70
N GLY A 684 -24.42 -1.02 2.56
CA GLY A 684 -24.17 -0.25 1.33
C GLY A 684 -23.36 -1.00 0.29
N PHE A 685 -23.68 -0.74 -0.99
CA PHE A 685 -23.00 -1.33 -2.13
C PHE A 685 -23.19 -0.51 -3.40
N HIS A 686 -22.15 -0.44 -4.23
CA HIS A 686 -22.13 0.29 -5.48
C HIS A 686 -21.47 -0.52 -6.59
N LEU A 687 -21.85 -0.22 -7.84
CA LEU A 687 -21.24 -0.79 -9.03
C LEU A 687 -20.13 0.14 -9.53
N ASP A 688 -19.02 -0.43 -9.96
CA ASP A 688 -17.97 0.32 -10.64
C ASP A 688 -18.25 0.50 -12.15
N GLY A 689 -17.25 0.96 -12.90
CA GLY A 689 -17.37 1.16 -14.34
C GLY A 689 -17.51 -0.12 -15.17
N ASP A 690 -17.10 -1.26 -14.61
CA ASP A 690 -17.11 -2.59 -15.22
C ASP A 690 -18.29 -3.45 -14.71
N ASP A 691 -19.24 -2.83 -14.00
CA ASP A 691 -20.37 -3.49 -13.32
C ASP A 691 -19.95 -4.49 -12.21
N ASP A 692 -18.74 -4.35 -11.67
CA ASP A 692 -18.33 -5.09 -10.49
C ASP A 692 -18.97 -4.49 -9.24
N LEU A 693 -19.51 -5.35 -8.38
CA LEU A 693 -20.26 -4.95 -7.20
C LEU A 693 -19.34 -4.84 -5.98
N TYR A 694 -19.13 -3.63 -5.47
CA TYR A 694 -18.42 -3.38 -4.23
C TYR A 694 -19.43 -3.33 -3.09
N ILE A 695 -19.15 -4.03 -1.99
CA ILE A 695 -20.08 -4.20 -0.87
C ILE A 695 -19.39 -3.89 0.45
N CYS A 696 -20.02 -3.05 1.27
CA CYS A 696 -19.75 -2.94 2.69
C CYS A 696 -20.56 -4.02 3.42
N ASN A 697 -19.85 -5.03 3.94
CA ASN A 697 -20.44 -6.05 4.78
C ASN A 697 -20.12 -5.73 6.24
N SER A 698 -21.17 -5.61 7.05
CA SER A 698 -21.13 -5.21 8.46
C SER A 698 -20.19 -6.03 9.35
N LEU A 699 -19.75 -7.21 8.90
CA LEU A 699 -18.83 -8.08 9.63
C LEU A 699 -17.51 -8.33 8.88
N LEU A 700 -17.57 -8.52 7.56
CA LEU A 700 -16.39 -8.88 6.77
C LEU A 700 -15.50 -7.67 6.45
N GLY A 701 -16.09 -6.47 6.39
CA GLY A 701 -15.44 -5.27 5.86
C GLY A 701 -15.83 -5.02 4.40
N LEU A 702 -14.92 -4.42 3.63
CA LEU A 702 -15.12 -4.13 2.21
C LEU A 702 -14.84 -5.36 1.35
N THR A 703 -15.82 -5.77 0.54
CA THR A 703 -15.70 -6.87 -0.42
C THR A 703 -16.03 -6.40 -1.84
N ARG A 704 -15.60 -7.17 -2.84
CA ARG A 704 -15.91 -7.00 -4.27
C ARG A 704 -16.44 -8.31 -4.83
N LEU A 705 -17.54 -8.27 -5.54
CA LEU A 705 -18.07 -9.36 -6.33
C LEU A 705 -17.96 -9.00 -7.81
N PRO A 706 -17.03 -9.63 -8.55
CA PRO A 706 -16.93 -9.40 -9.99
C PRO A 706 -18.23 -9.75 -10.72
N ASP A 707 -18.54 -9.06 -11.81
CA ASP A 707 -19.76 -9.34 -12.57
C ASP A 707 -19.81 -10.81 -13.05
N GLY A 708 -20.99 -11.41 -12.95
CA GLY A 708 -21.21 -12.83 -13.24
C GLY A 708 -20.55 -13.82 -12.26
N ALA A 709 -19.75 -13.36 -11.30
CA ALA A 709 -19.14 -14.22 -10.29
C ALA A 709 -20.16 -14.64 -9.22
N ARG A 710 -19.87 -15.78 -8.57
CA ARG A 710 -20.64 -16.28 -7.40
C ARG A 710 -19.90 -16.15 -6.08
N ALA A 711 -18.63 -15.74 -6.12
CA ALA A 711 -17.77 -15.64 -4.96
C ALA A 711 -17.18 -14.24 -4.89
N GLN A 712 -17.35 -13.60 -3.73
CA GLN A 712 -16.77 -12.30 -3.44
C GLN A 712 -15.30 -12.41 -3.01
N GLN A 713 -14.54 -11.36 -3.29
CA GLN A 713 -13.19 -11.11 -2.83
C GLN A 713 -13.23 -10.14 -1.64
N LEU A 714 -12.50 -10.47 -0.57
CA LEU A 714 -12.25 -9.52 0.52
C LEU A 714 -11.19 -8.51 0.09
N LEU A 715 -11.50 -7.22 0.20
CA LEU A 715 -10.59 -6.12 -0.11
C LEU A 715 -9.97 -5.51 1.14
N ALA A 716 -10.78 -5.26 2.18
CA ALA A 716 -10.30 -4.70 3.43
C ALA A 716 -11.13 -5.20 4.63
N ASN A 717 -10.46 -5.66 5.68
CA ASN A 717 -11.05 -5.97 6.98
C ASN A 717 -10.34 -5.29 8.16
N SER A 718 -9.31 -4.49 7.86
CA SER A 718 -8.51 -3.76 8.84
C SER A 718 -7.85 -2.55 8.20
N VAL A 719 -7.44 -1.61 9.06
CA VAL A 719 -6.73 -0.38 8.72
C VAL A 719 -5.57 -0.20 9.71
N PRO A 720 -4.46 0.46 9.35
CA PRO A 720 -3.40 0.77 10.30
C PRO A 720 -3.95 1.43 11.58
N GLY A 721 -3.50 0.91 12.73
CA GLY A 721 -3.90 1.38 14.05
C GLY A 721 -3.03 2.53 14.57
N ALA A 722 -3.38 3.05 15.75
CA ALA A 722 -2.69 4.19 16.35
C ALA A 722 -1.21 3.92 16.71
N ALA A 723 -0.84 2.66 16.96
CA ALA A 723 0.55 2.28 17.19
C ALA A 723 1.24 1.86 15.87
N PRO A 724 2.50 2.24 15.62
CA PRO A 724 3.23 1.80 14.43
C PRO A 724 3.26 0.27 14.31
N GLY A 725 2.86 -0.25 13.15
CA GLY A 725 2.77 -1.70 12.89
C GLY A 725 1.56 -2.40 13.53
N SER A 726 0.68 -1.68 14.22
CA SER A 726 -0.61 -2.22 14.68
C SER A 726 -1.68 -2.09 13.60
N PHE A 727 -2.67 -2.98 13.65
CA PHE A 727 -3.86 -2.93 12.80
C PHE A 727 -5.10 -2.85 13.67
N SER A 728 -6.05 -2.02 13.26
CA SER A 728 -7.37 -1.89 13.86
C SER A 728 -8.38 -2.58 12.93
N PRO A 729 -9.20 -3.51 13.45
CA PRO A 729 -10.22 -4.17 12.64
C PRO A 729 -11.27 -3.17 12.18
N ILE A 730 -11.83 -3.39 10.99
CA ILE A 730 -13.06 -2.74 10.52
C ILE A 730 -14.21 -3.53 11.17
N ALA A 731 -14.97 -2.88 12.06
CA ALA A 731 -15.91 -3.56 12.92
C ALA A 731 -17.35 -3.47 12.40
N TYR A 732 -17.67 -2.44 11.64
CA TYR A 732 -19.00 -2.22 11.08
C TYR A 732 -18.87 -1.44 9.76
N ALA A 733 -18.55 -2.12 8.66
CA ALA A 733 -18.56 -1.48 7.34
C ALA A 733 -20.01 -1.22 6.91
N ASP A 734 -20.36 0.04 6.64
CA ASP A 734 -21.75 0.47 6.42
C ASP A 734 -22.00 0.85 4.95
N ASP A 735 -21.48 1.97 4.48
CA ASP A 735 -21.72 2.47 3.11
C ASP A 735 -20.42 2.86 2.38
N LEU A 736 -20.49 3.00 1.05
CA LEU A 736 -19.33 3.30 0.21
C LEU A 736 -19.68 4.05 -1.06
N ASP A 737 -18.70 4.74 -1.63
CA ASP A 737 -18.75 5.22 -3.01
C ASP A 737 -17.35 5.08 -3.68
N ILE A 738 -17.33 5.05 -5.01
CA ILE A 738 -16.17 4.67 -5.82
C ILE A 738 -15.64 5.89 -6.58
N LEU A 739 -14.37 6.22 -6.39
CA LEU A 739 -13.67 7.25 -7.15
C LEU A 739 -13.40 6.78 -8.58
N LEU A 740 -13.26 7.73 -9.51
CA LEU A 740 -12.93 7.45 -10.92
C LEU A 740 -11.64 6.63 -11.11
N GLY A 741 -10.71 6.69 -10.15
CA GLY A 741 -9.47 5.91 -10.16
C GLY A 741 -9.60 4.47 -9.63
N GLY A 742 -10.80 4.05 -9.21
CA GLY A 742 -11.06 2.72 -8.62
C GLY A 742 -10.87 2.64 -7.10
N ASP A 743 -10.36 3.70 -6.47
CA ASP A 743 -10.29 3.79 -5.01
C ASP A 743 -11.70 3.87 -4.41
N VAL A 744 -11.88 3.23 -3.26
CA VAL A 744 -13.18 3.15 -2.60
C VAL A 744 -13.13 3.94 -1.29
N VAL A 745 -14.04 4.89 -1.14
CA VAL A 745 -14.25 5.62 0.12
C VAL A 745 -15.43 4.98 0.82
N PHE A 746 -15.27 4.55 2.07
CA PHE A 746 -16.30 3.81 2.79
C PHE A 746 -16.28 4.09 4.28
N SER A 747 -17.42 3.89 4.94
CA SER A 747 -17.58 4.09 6.37
C SER A 747 -17.34 2.82 7.17
N ASP A 748 -16.69 2.98 8.32
CA ASP A 748 -16.70 2.03 9.42
C ASP A 748 -17.50 2.68 10.57
N ALA A 749 -18.80 2.41 10.63
CA ALA A 749 -19.75 3.20 11.40
C ALA A 749 -19.57 3.11 12.92
N SER A 750 -19.01 2.00 13.41
CA SER A 750 -18.99 1.69 14.84
C SER A 750 -17.87 0.73 15.19
N ALA A 751 -17.22 0.95 16.34
CA ALA A 751 -16.31 -0.03 16.93
C ALA A 751 -17.02 -1.24 17.57
N ILE A 752 -18.36 -1.24 17.64
CA ILE A 752 -19.18 -2.34 18.15
C ILE A 752 -19.67 -3.18 16.96
N PRO A 753 -19.13 -4.39 16.74
CA PRO A 753 -19.54 -5.23 15.62
C PRO A 753 -20.94 -5.85 15.83
N PRO A 754 -21.64 -6.25 14.76
CA PRO A 754 -22.88 -7.02 14.86
C PRO A 754 -22.62 -8.44 15.35
N ALA A 755 -23.55 -9.00 16.12
CA ALA A 755 -23.51 -10.40 16.56
C ALA A 755 -24.78 -11.12 16.12
N LEU A 756 -24.72 -12.46 16.17
CA LEU A 756 -25.85 -13.31 15.82
C LEU A 756 -27.00 -13.09 16.81
N GLY A 757 -28.16 -12.69 16.30
CA GLY A 757 -29.41 -12.62 17.05
C GLY A 757 -30.04 -13.99 17.25
N ARG A 758 -31.12 -14.05 18.06
CA ARG A 758 -31.86 -15.30 18.36
C ARG A 758 -32.42 -16.00 17.12
N ALA A 759 -32.66 -15.25 16.05
CA ALA A 759 -33.15 -15.76 14.77
C ALA A 759 -32.04 -16.27 13.82
N GLY A 760 -30.79 -16.37 14.29
CA GLY A 760 -29.66 -16.84 13.47
C GLY A 760 -29.16 -15.84 12.43
N ARG A 761 -29.56 -14.57 12.52
CA ARG A 761 -29.16 -13.48 11.62
C ARG A 761 -28.31 -12.46 12.38
N TYR A 762 -27.37 -11.80 11.70
CA TYR A 762 -26.56 -10.75 12.31
C TYR A 762 -27.42 -9.52 12.62
N ASP A 763 -27.43 -9.13 13.89
CA ASP A 763 -28.27 -8.06 14.42
C ASP A 763 -27.51 -6.72 14.41
N THR A 764 -27.58 -6.06 13.26
CA THR A 764 -27.01 -4.73 13.04
C THR A 764 -27.68 -3.64 13.88
N MET A 765 -29.00 -3.76 14.09
CA MET A 765 -29.79 -2.82 14.88
C MET A 765 -29.34 -2.78 16.34
N ARG A 766 -29.00 -3.94 16.92
CA ARG A 766 -28.50 -3.99 18.29
C ARG A 766 -27.16 -3.28 18.44
N SER A 767 -26.25 -3.46 17.48
CA SER A 767 -24.95 -2.76 17.51
C SER A 767 -25.14 -1.25 17.39
N TYR A 768 -25.99 -0.79 16.47
CA TYR A 768 -26.38 0.62 16.37
C TYR A 768 -26.91 1.18 17.70
N VAL A 769 -27.88 0.51 18.33
CA VAL A 769 -28.47 0.95 19.61
C VAL A 769 -27.40 1.04 20.70
N LEU A 770 -26.48 0.08 20.78
CA LEU A 770 -25.39 0.15 21.74
C LEU A 770 -24.39 1.26 21.43
N THR A 771 -24.13 1.58 20.16
CA THR A 771 -23.26 2.70 19.79
C THR A 771 -23.87 4.03 20.22
N VAL A 772 -25.16 4.23 19.99
CA VAL A 772 -25.92 5.40 20.47
C VAL A 772 -25.81 5.51 22.00
N LEU A 773 -26.02 4.40 22.71
CA LEU A 773 -26.02 4.38 24.17
C LEU A 773 -24.63 4.49 24.78
N GLN A 774 -23.59 3.96 24.11
CA GLN A 774 -22.20 4.14 24.51
C GLN A 774 -21.84 5.62 24.57
N GLY A 775 -22.36 6.42 23.62
CA GLY A 775 -22.10 7.85 23.56
C GLY A 775 -20.66 8.16 23.14
N ALA A 776 -20.03 7.29 22.34
CA ALA A 776 -18.66 7.47 21.87
C ALA A 776 -18.61 7.64 20.34
N PRO A 777 -17.94 8.67 19.82
CA PRO A 777 -17.73 8.85 18.38
C PRO A 777 -16.63 7.89 17.88
N SER A 778 -16.96 6.62 17.75
CA SER A 778 -15.99 5.57 17.36
C SER A 778 -15.92 5.31 15.86
N GLY A 779 -16.77 5.97 15.07
CA GLY A 779 -16.85 5.75 13.63
C GLY A 779 -15.70 6.40 12.87
N ARG A 780 -15.40 5.84 11.69
CA ARG A 780 -14.32 6.27 10.79
C ARG A 780 -14.80 6.35 9.35
N LEU A 781 -14.18 7.26 8.60
CA LEU A 781 -14.23 7.29 7.15
C LEU A 781 -12.90 6.78 6.61
N LEU A 782 -12.95 5.76 5.77
CA LEU A 782 -11.79 5.03 5.26
C LEU A 782 -11.68 5.17 3.75
N ARG A 783 -10.45 5.01 3.24
CA ARG A 783 -10.16 4.89 1.81
C ARG A 783 -9.35 3.63 1.57
N TRP A 784 -9.87 2.74 0.74
CA TRP A 784 -9.14 1.62 0.16
C TRP A 784 -8.52 2.06 -1.18
N HIS A 785 -7.21 1.85 -1.31
CA HIS A 785 -6.42 2.23 -2.47
C HIS A 785 -6.31 1.05 -3.42
N ALA A 786 -6.87 1.18 -4.63
CA ALA A 786 -6.91 0.08 -5.59
C ALA A 786 -5.50 -0.32 -6.07
N GLY A 787 -4.58 0.64 -6.17
CA GLY A 787 -3.21 0.40 -6.66
C GLY A 787 -2.32 -0.38 -5.71
N SER A 788 -2.44 -0.17 -4.39
CA SER A 788 -1.64 -0.86 -3.37
C SER A 788 -2.39 -1.99 -2.65
N GLY A 789 -3.73 -1.94 -2.67
CA GLY A 789 -4.60 -2.80 -1.86
C GLY A 789 -4.64 -2.41 -0.37
N GLU A 790 -4.05 -1.28 0.01
CA GLU A 790 -4.00 -0.80 1.40
C GLU A 790 -5.22 0.05 1.75
N THR A 791 -5.55 0.11 3.04
CA THR A 791 -6.62 0.99 3.56
C THR A 791 -6.02 2.07 4.45
N SER A 792 -6.53 3.29 4.34
CA SER A 792 -6.13 4.46 5.13
C SER A 792 -7.34 5.14 5.75
N THR A 793 -7.13 5.83 6.88
CA THR A 793 -8.17 6.62 7.55
C THR A 793 -8.19 8.04 6.98
N LEU A 794 -9.33 8.49 6.47
CA LEU A 794 -9.57 9.86 6.00
C LEU A 794 -10.05 10.76 7.14
N ALA A 795 -10.96 10.26 7.95
CA ALA A 795 -11.46 10.92 9.15
C ALA A 795 -11.80 9.88 10.22
N ASP A 796 -11.63 10.23 11.49
CA ASP A 796 -12.07 9.45 12.64
C ASP A 796 -12.86 10.33 13.60
N GLY A 797 -13.36 9.75 14.69
CA GLY A 797 -14.14 10.51 15.66
C GLY A 797 -15.54 10.88 15.16
N LEU A 798 -16.12 10.07 14.26
CA LEU A 798 -17.45 10.30 13.69
C LEU A 798 -18.54 9.58 14.50
N TRP A 799 -19.71 10.19 14.59
CA TRP A 799 -20.86 9.66 15.33
C TRP A 799 -21.77 8.80 14.44
N PHE A 800 -21.34 7.57 14.18
CA PHE A 800 -22.04 6.62 13.31
C PHE A 800 -22.15 7.17 11.87
N PRO A 801 -21.03 7.29 11.14
CA PRO A 801 -21.03 7.64 9.72
C PRO A 801 -21.70 6.50 8.95
N ASN A 802 -22.90 6.77 8.45
CA ASN A 802 -23.76 5.77 7.87
C ASN A 802 -23.64 5.83 6.34
N GLY A 803 -24.29 6.80 5.68
CA GLY A 803 -24.20 7.00 4.24
C GLY A 803 -22.94 7.73 3.76
N VAL A 804 -22.45 7.39 2.55
CA VAL A 804 -21.26 7.94 1.92
C VAL A 804 -21.53 8.25 0.44
N ALA A 805 -21.32 9.49 -0.01
CA ALA A 805 -21.47 9.85 -1.42
C ALA A 805 -20.39 10.84 -1.89
N LEU A 806 -19.73 10.53 -3.00
CA LEU A 806 -18.71 11.39 -3.60
C LEU A 806 -19.33 12.51 -4.43
N ALA A 807 -18.70 13.68 -4.39
CA ALA A 807 -18.95 14.74 -5.36
C ALA A 807 -18.64 14.25 -6.80
N ALA A 808 -19.33 14.81 -7.79
CA ALA A 808 -19.16 14.40 -9.19
C ALA A 808 -17.71 14.56 -9.70
N ASP A 809 -16.98 15.55 -9.18
CA ASP A 809 -15.58 15.84 -9.51
C ASP A 809 -14.57 15.13 -8.61
N GLY A 810 -15.03 14.34 -7.63
CA GLY A 810 -14.20 13.66 -6.64
C GLY A 810 -13.48 14.59 -5.66
N SER A 811 -13.85 15.88 -5.59
CA SER A 811 -13.15 16.87 -4.75
C SER A 811 -13.45 16.72 -3.25
N PHE A 812 -14.63 16.19 -2.91
CA PHE A 812 -15.06 15.94 -1.54
C PHE A 812 -16.02 14.75 -1.48
N VAL A 813 -16.28 14.28 -0.26
CA VAL A 813 -17.26 13.25 0.06
C VAL A 813 -18.25 13.77 1.11
N VAL A 814 -19.52 13.45 0.92
CA VAL A 814 -20.62 13.73 1.84
C VAL A 814 -20.82 12.50 2.72
N VAL A 815 -20.95 12.71 4.02
CA VAL A 815 -21.16 11.65 5.01
C VAL A 815 -22.40 11.96 5.85
N ALA A 816 -23.34 11.02 5.93
CA ALA A 816 -24.46 11.10 6.85
C ALA A 816 -24.03 10.64 8.25
N GLU A 817 -24.03 11.55 9.22
CA GLU A 817 -23.72 11.24 10.61
C GLU A 817 -25.04 11.00 11.36
N THR A 818 -25.43 9.72 11.52
CA THR A 818 -26.77 9.34 11.98
C THR A 818 -27.04 9.79 13.41
N VAL A 819 -26.15 9.51 14.36
CA VAL A 819 -26.43 9.74 15.79
C VAL A 819 -26.66 11.22 16.10
N THR A 820 -25.98 12.11 15.36
CA THR A 820 -26.09 13.56 15.53
C THR A 820 -26.99 14.21 14.48
N ALA A 821 -27.67 13.45 13.62
CA ALA A 821 -28.57 13.97 12.60
C ALA A 821 -27.96 15.11 11.75
N ARG A 822 -26.71 14.90 11.30
CA ARG A 822 -25.94 15.87 10.51
C ARG A 822 -25.51 15.30 9.18
N ILE A 823 -25.24 16.20 8.24
CA ILE A 823 -24.51 15.88 7.02
C ILE A 823 -23.15 16.57 7.09
N LEU A 824 -22.09 15.80 6.92
CA LEU A 824 -20.71 16.26 6.92
C LEU A 824 -20.17 16.30 5.49
N LYS A 825 -19.22 17.18 5.27
CA LYS A 825 -18.45 17.30 4.03
C LYS A 825 -16.98 17.14 4.37
N HIS A 826 -16.35 16.09 3.84
CA HIS A 826 -14.92 15.86 3.99
C HIS A 826 -14.21 16.12 2.66
N TRP A 827 -13.22 17.01 2.67
CA TRP A 827 -12.49 17.42 1.47
C TRP A 827 -11.42 16.39 1.12
N LEU A 828 -11.46 15.85 -0.10
CA LEU A 828 -10.49 14.87 -0.61
C LEU A 828 -9.36 15.54 -1.40
N ALA A 829 -9.64 16.69 -2.00
CA ALA A 829 -8.69 17.45 -2.83
C ALA A 829 -8.81 18.96 -2.60
N GLY A 830 -7.86 19.70 -3.15
CA GLY A 830 -7.80 21.16 -3.07
C GLY A 830 -7.23 21.71 -1.75
N PRO A 831 -7.30 23.03 -1.52
CA PRO A 831 -6.67 23.69 -0.37
C PRO A 831 -7.19 23.24 1.01
N LYS A 832 -8.38 22.64 1.05
CA LYS A 832 -9.03 22.13 2.26
C LYS A 832 -8.86 20.61 2.43
N ALA A 833 -8.10 19.91 1.57
CA ALA A 833 -7.97 18.46 1.61
C ALA A 833 -7.61 17.93 3.01
N GLY A 834 -8.28 16.87 3.45
CA GLY A 834 -8.14 16.26 4.77
C GLY A 834 -8.95 16.93 5.88
N THR A 835 -9.70 18.01 5.59
CA THR A 835 -10.57 18.67 6.58
C THR A 835 -12.03 18.25 6.44
N THR A 836 -12.76 18.26 7.56
CA THR A 836 -14.20 17.97 7.62
C THR A 836 -14.95 19.20 8.11
N GLU A 837 -16.02 19.58 7.41
CA GLU A 837 -16.95 20.64 7.82
C GLU A 837 -18.39 20.14 7.85
N ILE A 838 -19.24 20.83 8.62
CA ILE A 838 -20.67 20.51 8.70
C ILE A 838 -21.36 21.14 7.50
N LEU A 839 -21.99 20.29 6.68
CA LEU A 839 -22.76 20.72 5.50
C LEU A 839 -24.21 21.05 5.89
N VAL A 840 -24.84 20.19 6.69
CA VAL A 840 -26.17 20.42 7.27
C VAL A 840 -26.11 20.13 8.76
N HIS A 841 -26.41 21.15 9.58
CA HIS A 841 -26.17 21.10 11.03
C HIS A 841 -27.23 20.36 11.84
N SER A 842 -28.49 20.41 11.44
CA SER A 842 -29.58 19.79 12.19
C SER A 842 -30.67 19.32 11.23
N LEU A 843 -30.80 18.01 11.07
CA LEU A 843 -31.89 17.41 10.31
C LEU A 843 -33.11 17.12 11.21
N PRO A 844 -34.33 17.12 10.65
CA PRO A 844 -35.56 16.83 11.39
C PRO A 844 -35.79 15.32 11.64
N GLY A 845 -34.92 14.46 11.10
CA GLY A 845 -34.90 13.02 11.37
C GLY A 845 -33.46 12.49 11.31
N TYR A 846 -33.28 11.21 11.61
CA TYR A 846 -31.96 10.57 11.57
C TYR A 846 -31.58 10.19 10.13
N PRO A 847 -30.46 10.70 9.58
CA PRO A 847 -30.00 10.36 8.25
C PRO A 847 -29.39 8.97 8.20
N ASP A 848 -29.52 8.34 7.04
CA ASP A 848 -29.05 6.99 6.75
C ASP A 848 -28.16 7.04 5.49
N GLY A 849 -28.45 6.29 4.42
CA GLY A 849 -27.76 6.35 3.14
C GLY A 849 -27.83 7.71 2.45
N VAL A 850 -26.76 8.03 1.72
CA VAL A 850 -26.64 9.23 0.88
C VAL A 850 -26.26 8.80 -0.52
N SER A 851 -26.87 9.37 -1.55
CA SER A 851 -26.50 9.11 -2.94
C SER A 851 -26.40 10.38 -3.75
N ARG A 852 -25.56 10.37 -4.78
CA ARG A 852 -25.46 11.47 -5.73
C ARG A 852 -26.57 11.36 -6.77
N ALA A 853 -27.35 12.44 -6.91
CA ALA A 853 -28.34 12.60 -7.96
C ALA A 853 -27.66 12.94 -9.31
N PRO A 854 -28.28 12.63 -10.47
CA PRO A 854 -27.73 12.92 -11.79
C PRO A 854 -27.41 14.39 -12.05
N ASP A 855 -28.09 15.31 -11.35
CA ASP A 855 -27.88 16.76 -11.44
C ASP A 855 -26.71 17.27 -10.56
N GLY A 856 -26.00 16.37 -9.88
CA GLY A 856 -24.86 16.70 -9.01
C GLY A 856 -25.23 17.05 -7.56
N ASN A 857 -26.53 17.07 -7.23
CA ASN A 857 -27.01 17.21 -5.85
C ASN A 857 -26.98 15.86 -5.12
N PHE A 858 -27.38 15.84 -3.84
CA PHE A 858 -27.39 14.62 -3.03
C PHE A 858 -28.79 14.31 -2.51
N TRP A 859 -29.18 13.05 -2.58
CA TRP A 859 -30.33 12.51 -1.85
C TRP A 859 -29.86 11.93 -0.52
N VAL A 860 -30.61 12.19 0.54
CA VAL A 860 -30.38 11.70 1.90
C VAL A 860 -31.63 10.97 2.36
N ALA A 861 -31.49 9.70 2.71
CA ALA A 861 -32.54 8.92 3.36
C ALA A 861 -32.71 9.35 4.83
N LEU A 862 -33.94 9.47 5.31
CA LEU A 862 -34.24 9.67 6.73
C LEU A 862 -35.06 8.49 7.26
N ILE A 863 -34.47 7.68 8.14
CA ILE A 863 -35.04 6.40 8.58
C ILE A 863 -36.20 6.56 9.58
N THR A 864 -36.12 7.56 10.46
CA THR A 864 -37.14 7.82 11.47
C THR A 864 -37.09 9.27 11.95
N ASP A 865 -38.21 9.70 12.53
CA ASP A 865 -38.27 10.94 13.32
C ASP A 865 -37.39 10.84 14.57
N HIS A 866 -37.04 11.97 15.16
CA HIS A 866 -36.23 12.02 16.37
C HIS A 866 -36.92 11.31 17.53
N LEU A 867 -36.16 10.47 18.23
CA LEU A 867 -36.67 9.72 19.37
C LEU A 867 -36.43 10.50 20.67
N PRO A 868 -37.48 10.93 21.40
CA PRO A 868 -37.32 11.71 22.64
C PRO A 868 -36.48 10.99 23.70
N VAL A 869 -36.53 9.66 23.73
CA VAL A 869 -35.74 8.83 24.65
C VAL A 869 -34.23 8.96 24.42
N ILE A 870 -33.78 9.09 23.17
CA ILE A 870 -32.36 9.28 22.83
C ILE A 870 -31.93 10.65 23.37
N ASN A 871 -32.64 11.72 23.00
CA ASN A 871 -32.35 13.09 23.45
C ASN A 871 -32.36 13.25 24.97
N TRP A 872 -33.28 12.56 25.66
CA TRP A 872 -33.30 12.54 27.12
C TRP A 872 -32.11 11.78 27.69
N SER A 873 -31.77 10.61 27.14
CA SER A 873 -30.69 9.74 27.65
C SER A 873 -29.29 10.34 27.52
N VAL A 874 -29.04 11.21 26.54
CA VAL A 874 -27.74 11.90 26.37
C VAL A 874 -27.34 12.69 27.62
N ARG A 875 -28.31 13.15 28.43
CA ARG A 875 -28.06 13.94 29.65
C ARG A 875 -27.52 13.13 30.84
N SER A 876 -27.61 11.80 30.82
CA SER A 876 -27.18 10.97 31.95
C SER A 876 -26.54 9.66 31.51
N ARG A 877 -25.29 9.48 31.94
CA ARG A 877 -24.54 8.24 31.76
C ARG A 877 -25.25 7.02 32.37
N SER A 878 -25.80 7.16 33.58
CA SER A 878 -26.49 6.07 34.28
C SER A 878 -27.77 5.65 33.56
N VAL A 879 -28.49 6.61 32.95
CA VAL A 879 -29.67 6.32 32.13
C VAL A 879 -29.28 5.52 30.89
N ARG A 880 -28.25 5.95 30.14
CA ARG A 880 -27.79 5.19 28.96
C ARG A 880 -27.32 3.80 29.32
N TRP A 881 -26.62 3.64 30.44
CA TRP A 881 -26.23 2.33 30.95
C TRP A 881 -27.44 1.43 31.24
N ALA A 882 -28.48 1.95 31.90
CA ALA A 882 -29.70 1.21 32.17
C ALA A 882 -30.47 0.86 30.88
N LEU A 883 -30.54 1.78 29.92
CA LEU A 883 -31.13 1.54 28.61
C LEU A 883 -30.34 0.50 27.80
N ALA A 884 -29.01 0.47 27.91
CA ALA A 884 -28.18 -0.53 27.23
C ALA A 884 -28.51 -1.93 27.78
N TRP A 885 -28.72 -2.05 29.08
CA TRP A 885 -29.26 -3.25 29.71
C TRP A 885 -30.67 -3.60 29.24
N LEU A 886 -31.58 -2.63 29.23
CA LEU A 886 -32.99 -2.86 28.90
C LEU A 886 -33.20 -3.24 27.43
N SER A 887 -32.40 -2.67 26.52
CA SER A 887 -32.43 -2.96 25.08
C SER A 887 -32.13 -4.42 24.74
N HIS A 888 -31.49 -5.16 25.65
CA HIS A 888 -31.28 -6.59 25.49
C HIS A 888 -32.59 -7.40 25.60
N PHE A 889 -33.55 -6.90 26.38
CA PHE A 889 -34.78 -7.61 26.73
C PHE A 889 -36.02 -7.03 26.04
N LEU A 890 -36.01 -5.73 25.71
CA LEU A 890 -37.13 -5.04 25.11
C LEU A 890 -36.74 -4.47 23.73
N PRO A 891 -37.60 -4.64 22.71
CA PRO A 891 -37.40 -3.96 21.44
C PRO A 891 -37.55 -2.45 21.64
N VAL A 892 -36.74 -1.67 20.92
CA VAL A 892 -36.87 -0.20 20.89
C VAL A 892 -38.11 0.16 20.06
N PRO A 893 -39.08 0.91 20.61
CA PRO A 893 -40.24 1.36 19.85
C PRO A 893 -39.80 2.44 18.86
N ILE A 894 -39.64 2.07 17.59
CA ILE A 894 -39.32 2.98 16.49
C ILE A 894 -40.62 3.44 15.85
N LYS A 895 -40.79 4.75 15.69
CA LYS A 895 -41.91 5.31 14.93
C LYS A 895 -41.53 5.32 13.45
N HIS A 896 -42.10 4.39 12.68
CA HIS A 896 -41.83 4.32 11.25
C HIS A 896 -42.33 5.58 10.53
N MET A 897 -41.45 6.14 9.70
CA MET A 897 -41.72 7.24 8.79
C MET A 897 -40.88 7.01 7.53
N GLY A 898 -41.38 7.36 6.36
CA GLY A 898 -40.56 7.44 5.15
C GLY A 898 -40.18 8.90 4.90
N ALA A 899 -38.90 9.21 4.73
CA ALA A 899 -38.52 10.51 4.18
C ALA A 899 -37.23 10.44 3.35
N ALA A 900 -37.18 11.26 2.30
CA ALA A 900 -36.03 11.47 1.44
C ALA A 900 -35.83 12.98 1.22
N LEU A 901 -34.63 13.48 1.48
CA LEU A 901 -34.27 14.89 1.42
C LEU A 901 -33.25 15.11 0.29
N LYS A 902 -33.48 16.07 -0.60
CA LYS A 902 -32.51 16.49 -1.62
C LYS A 902 -31.77 17.73 -1.13
N ILE A 903 -30.44 17.71 -1.16
CA ILE A 903 -29.58 18.82 -0.74
C ILE A 903 -28.56 19.18 -1.83
N SER A 904 -28.15 20.45 -1.88
CA SER A 904 -27.07 20.90 -2.78
C SER A 904 -25.68 20.58 -2.22
N PRO A 905 -24.62 20.66 -3.04
CA PRO A 905 -23.21 20.59 -2.60
C PRO A 905 -22.79 21.62 -1.53
N GLU A 906 -23.60 22.66 -1.33
CA GLU A 906 -23.46 23.72 -0.32
C GLU A 906 -24.36 23.50 0.90
N GLY A 907 -25.16 22.42 0.93
CA GLY A 907 -26.02 22.06 2.06
C GLY A 907 -27.39 22.73 2.05
N LYS A 908 -27.79 23.35 0.94
CA LYS A 908 -29.13 23.93 0.82
C LYS A 908 -30.17 22.82 0.60
N VAL A 909 -31.27 22.85 1.34
CA VAL A 909 -32.41 21.96 1.10
C VAL A 909 -33.11 22.35 -0.20
N LEU A 910 -33.22 21.40 -1.12
CA LEU A 910 -33.82 21.60 -2.44
C LEU A 910 -35.19 20.95 -2.55
N ASP A 911 -35.35 19.75 -1.98
CA ASP A 911 -36.63 19.04 -1.95
C ASP A 911 -36.73 18.13 -0.73
N LEU A 912 -37.96 17.83 -0.30
CA LEU A 912 -38.26 16.92 0.78
C LEU A 912 -39.50 16.09 0.42
N LEU A 913 -39.37 14.77 0.48
CA LEU A 913 -40.44 13.81 0.22
C LEU A 913 -40.73 13.07 1.53
N VAL A 914 -41.99 13.03 1.97
CA VAL A 914 -42.35 12.39 3.25
C VAL A 914 -43.59 11.50 3.13
N ASP A 915 -43.59 10.40 3.88
CA ASP A 915 -44.74 9.57 4.27
C ASP A 915 -44.79 9.53 5.82
N PRO A 916 -45.50 10.49 6.46
CA PRO A 916 -45.36 10.79 7.90
C PRO A 916 -45.68 9.64 8.85
N ASP A 917 -46.57 8.76 8.41
CA ASP A 917 -47.15 7.62 9.12
C ASP A 917 -46.80 6.29 8.45
N ALA A 918 -45.86 6.31 7.50
CA ALA A 918 -45.43 5.14 6.72
C ALA A 918 -46.61 4.39 6.08
N HIS A 919 -47.58 5.13 5.52
CA HIS A 919 -48.78 4.55 4.91
C HIS A 919 -48.45 3.61 3.75
N VAL A 920 -47.49 3.98 2.91
CA VAL A 920 -46.99 3.19 1.78
C VAL A 920 -45.60 2.67 2.06
N ILE A 921 -44.68 3.55 2.48
CA ILE A 921 -43.27 3.24 2.69
C ILE A 921 -42.77 3.93 3.97
N GLY A 922 -42.03 3.17 4.79
CA GLY A 922 -41.38 3.68 5.99
C GLY A 922 -39.97 3.14 6.12
N SER A 923 -39.19 3.77 7.01
CA SER A 923 -37.82 3.37 7.34
C SER A 923 -36.95 3.22 6.09
N ILE A 924 -36.93 4.27 5.29
CA ILE A 924 -36.11 4.38 4.08
C ILE A 924 -34.66 4.49 4.53
N THR A 925 -33.80 3.61 4.01
CA THR A 925 -32.37 3.57 4.36
C THR A 925 -31.48 3.95 3.19
N SER A 926 -31.94 3.73 1.95
CA SER A 926 -31.26 4.20 0.74
C SER A 926 -32.24 4.83 -0.24
N VAL A 927 -31.71 5.76 -1.04
CA VAL A 927 -32.46 6.48 -2.07
C VAL A 927 -31.57 6.58 -3.30
N VAL A 928 -32.02 6.15 -4.47
CA VAL A 928 -31.25 6.24 -5.73
C VAL A 928 -32.13 6.83 -6.83
N GLU A 929 -31.67 7.90 -7.46
CA GLU A 929 -32.34 8.53 -8.60
C GLU A 929 -31.81 7.97 -9.92
N ARG A 930 -32.70 7.41 -10.75
CA ARG A 930 -32.36 6.88 -12.06
C ARG A 930 -33.52 7.05 -13.03
N ASP A 931 -33.23 7.59 -14.23
CA ASP A 931 -34.20 7.73 -15.33
C ASP A 931 -35.52 8.44 -14.94
N GLY A 932 -35.44 9.43 -14.03
CA GLY A 932 -36.60 10.17 -13.53
C GLY A 932 -37.41 9.46 -12.43
N TRP A 933 -36.93 8.31 -11.96
CA TRP A 933 -37.52 7.55 -10.87
C TRP A 933 -36.62 7.55 -9.64
N LEU A 934 -37.25 7.54 -8.47
CA LEU A 934 -36.58 7.43 -7.18
C LEU A 934 -36.82 6.04 -6.61
N TYR A 935 -35.76 5.24 -6.49
CA TYR A 935 -35.76 3.92 -5.90
C TYR A 935 -35.41 4.04 -4.41
N MET A 936 -36.15 3.36 -3.54
CA MET A 936 -36.04 3.48 -2.09
C MET A 936 -35.93 2.11 -1.42
N GLY A 937 -34.80 1.87 -0.77
CA GLY A 937 -34.53 0.67 0.02
C GLY A 937 -34.97 0.83 1.48
N SER A 938 -35.04 -0.29 2.20
CA SER A 938 -35.37 -0.33 3.62
C SER A 938 -34.82 -1.57 4.30
N LEU A 939 -34.30 -1.41 5.52
CA LEU A 939 -33.85 -2.50 6.38
C LEU A 939 -34.95 -3.49 6.80
N THR A 940 -36.22 -3.07 6.76
CA THR A 940 -37.35 -3.80 7.38
C THR A 940 -38.43 -4.23 6.40
N ASN A 941 -38.62 -3.50 5.29
CA ASN A 941 -39.67 -3.80 4.33
C ASN A 941 -39.37 -5.10 3.56
N ASP A 942 -40.41 -5.73 3.04
CA ASP A 942 -40.34 -6.89 2.14
C ASP A 942 -40.55 -6.52 0.66
N PHE A 943 -40.34 -5.25 0.34
CA PHE A 943 -40.40 -4.65 -1.00
C PHE A 943 -39.40 -3.47 -1.07
N ILE A 944 -39.14 -2.99 -2.28
CA ILE A 944 -38.53 -1.67 -2.50
C ILE A 944 -39.58 -0.67 -2.99
N GLY A 945 -39.43 0.61 -2.63
CA GLY A 945 -40.30 1.67 -3.13
C GLY A 945 -39.77 2.25 -4.44
N VAL A 946 -40.67 2.62 -5.35
CA VAL A 946 -40.35 3.44 -6.52
C VAL A 946 -41.31 4.61 -6.64
N LEU A 947 -40.80 5.81 -6.89
CA LEU A 947 -41.58 7.02 -7.08
C LEU A 947 -41.22 7.69 -8.41
N ASP A 948 -42.24 8.07 -9.18
CA ASP A 948 -42.09 8.86 -10.39
C ASP A 948 -41.89 10.33 -10.03
N LEU A 949 -40.68 10.87 -10.21
CA LEU A 949 -40.38 12.24 -9.83
C LEU A 949 -41.13 13.27 -10.70
N SER A 950 -41.53 12.90 -11.92
CA SER A 950 -42.29 13.79 -12.81
C SER A 950 -43.73 14.01 -12.37
N LYS A 951 -44.30 13.08 -11.59
CA LYS A 951 -45.66 13.15 -11.05
C LYS A 951 -45.69 13.60 -9.60
N ALA A 952 -44.54 13.56 -8.94
CA ALA A 952 -44.39 13.93 -7.55
C ALA A 952 -44.17 15.44 -7.36
N SER A 953 -43.91 16.23 -8.40
CA SER A 953 -43.67 17.69 -8.32
C SER A 953 -44.87 18.50 -7.84
#